data_AF-A0A086J2M0-F1
#
_entry.id   AF-A0A086J2M0-F1
#
_cell.length_a   1.000
_cell.length_b   1.000
_cell.length_c   1.000
_cell.angle_alpha   90.00
_cell.angle_beta   90.00
_cell.angle_gamma   90.00
#
_symmetry.space_group_name_H-M   'P 1'
#
loop_
_entity.id
_entity.type
_entity.pdbx_description
1 polymer ?
#
loop_
_entity_poly.entity_id
_entity_poly.type
_entity_poly.pdbx_seq_one_letter_code
_entity_poly.pdbx_strand_id
1 'polypeptide(L)'
;MQRIMKKNKKLKPLRKKSFFDLQRIISRLFLSLMIMQSILARIDMEDIKTISETLVGEKQDVVINPKGPLNLLRGYIGSRNGYMYNKRFFSSEIDTDYALTKTEVSIMFGQEYDFTRTPVNDSVYKDVVTEVPNGKYLSSYHVQLIKMFPSIEEELSIEAGRSNALTNFLRADHVKKDAKYILAALLLLSEGVDIKINVDYKGEKNNLVIKSKTCKEKVFVDVEMHMEGIDPFTRKYKEDIYQSETAGIVKFYIRCRDNPLLKKGGKFAMPSTIEEFESGLFLNNAAFLIQTYIYEFIDTAESYKDFVNAAHELLVDQVAEKENPEQTKKKSKKGRIFDELFVAKDTLSENKKYIESFCDLVKATNENAKFPFCNDSQLPRFTRVPRCKLDKSGFEQNQSLYYSDCVESALLGMFCCLAYNPETRKYETSHMGGKISDELKNFFKKYPKPTEATSIEMHKQWSKVVACLKNDKIEYKKEKNELIAGVGNILLAISEITGQKKEILKLVESIKAACKAGKLDHKKEVYIADKIESIIKSLSLNKHVEVDCNRMRLGKRSSGKADILAEINITYTFDGASNGISLDIKQGHAELSLISSLNSNPAQIKEEYEEVKNIYSGIDCYIGYIVDQYVSAELSVLYFCNSAYIDNRKKSLNLIIQGESEGIYKIFLLGKMSSSYSKRQIIRSFINSTIDKEVSPTNRLTRFTANLLGSVPLNDANTRLMMLANFPFHASWQEFYPRLGFKPSENIPKEDCIWNGIATMNLYITLLDFRMPKASTVICNYIRSTSDNARMEYSGLDCIRSKRLFNYILSNGTIEDLVKIQSTLKESIEDCNLNHVYISWLIYMCSGDCGFTTEFIKTVYDFIVFDSPPDINDFKNIGGTMDDFKEYISVLKEKKALLCSEDDIKSIEKYNILVSDLVKGSINDMTFTINPRFKRNERT
;
A
#
# COMPACT_ATOMS: atom_id res chain seq x y z
N MET A 1 48.52 60.44 3.74
CA MET A 1 47.67 61.63 3.93
C MET A 1 46.73 61.73 2.72
N GLN A 2 45.43 61.79 2.99
CA GLN A 2 44.33 62.21 2.10
C GLN A 2 43.97 61.33 0.87
N ARG A 3 42.67 60.93 0.82
CA ARG A 3 41.95 60.12 -0.20
C ARG A 3 42.36 58.63 -0.18
N ILE A 4 41.85 57.78 0.72
CA ILE A 4 40.54 57.11 0.66
C ILE A 4 40.27 56.57 2.08
N MET A 5 39.75 57.42 2.98
CA MET A 5 39.42 57.02 4.36
C MET A 5 38.05 57.52 4.84
N LYS A 6 37.16 57.88 3.89
CA LYS A 6 35.77 58.26 4.16
C LYS A 6 34.83 57.61 3.15
N LYS A 7 34.64 56.29 3.25
CA LYS A 7 33.45 55.56 2.73
C LYS A 7 33.58 54.06 3.08
N ASN A 8 33.46 53.70 4.36
CA ASN A 8 33.16 52.31 4.77
C ASN A 8 32.74 52.22 6.25
N LYS A 9 31.72 52.99 6.64
CA LYS A 9 31.09 52.91 7.98
C LYS A 9 29.56 52.75 7.94
N LYS A 10 29.01 52.12 6.89
CA LYS A 10 27.56 51.83 6.77
C LYS A 10 27.18 50.42 6.27
N LEU A 11 28.05 49.42 6.42
CA LEU A 11 27.78 48.04 5.92
C LEU A 11 27.82 46.93 6.99
N LYS A 12 27.78 47.28 8.28
CA LYS A 12 27.78 46.30 9.39
C LYS A 12 26.44 46.01 10.11
N PRO A 13 25.29 46.68 9.88
CA PRO A 13 24.01 46.19 10.43
C PRO A 13 23.24 45.25 9.48
N LEU A 14 23.46 45.32 8.16
CA LEU A 14 22.66 44.60 7.16
C LEU A 14 22.95 43.09 7.11
N ARG A 15 24.19 42.65 7.36
CA ARG A 15 24.56 41.21 7.36
C ARG A 15 24.11 40.44 8.60
N LYS A 16 24.04 41.09 9.77
CA LYS A 16 23.51 40.45 10.98
C LYS A 16 21.99 40.30 10.89
N LYS A 17 21.28 41.35 10.44
CA LYS A 17 19.83 41.28 10.24
C LYS A 17 19.45 40.23 9.19
N SER A 18 20.14 40.18 8.04
CA SER A 18 19.86 39.15 7.02
C SER A 18 20.23 37.73 7.45
N PHE A 19 21.22 37.54 8.34
CA PHE A 19 21.56 36.21 8.87
C PHE A 19 20.54 35.76 9.92
N PHE A 20 20.08 36.66 10.81
CA PHE A 20 18.99 36.38 11.74
C PHE A 20 17.65 36.17 11.01
N ASP A 21 17.36 36.93 9.96
CA ASP A 21 16.18 36.74 9.12
C ASP A 21 16.27 35.43 8.33
N LEU A 22 17.43 35.08 7.78
CA LEU A 22 17.65 33.80 7.10
C LEU A 22 17.55 32.62 8.07
N GLN A 23 18.11 32.74 9.29
CA GLN A 23 18.00 31.72 10.32
C GLN A 23 16.56 31.61 10.85
N ARG A 24 15.83 32.72 10.97
CA ARG A 24 14.41 32.74 11.33
C ARG A 24 13.55 32.18 10.21
N ILE A 25 13.89 32.42 8.94
CA ILE A 25 13.24 31.84 7.76
C ILE A 25 13.54 30.35 7.65
N ILE A 26 14.77 29.91 7.93
CA ILE A 26 15.15 28.48 7.95
C ILE A 26 14.46 27.78 9.12
N SER A 27 14.47 28.35 10.32
CA SER A 27 13.75 27.81 11.48
C SER A 27 12.24 27.80 11.27
N ARG A 28 11.68 28.77 10.55
CA ARG A 28 10.26 28.80 10.14
C ARG A 28 9.95 27.85 8.98
N LEU A 29 10.86 27.66 8.02
CA LEU A 29 10.76 26.66 6.96
C LEU A 29 10.79 25.25 7.55
N PHE A 30 11.68 25.01 8.51
CA PHE A 30 11.64 23.82 9.33
C PHE A 30 10.31 23.77 10.07
N LEU A 31 9.89 24.81 10.79
CA LEU A 31 8.58 24.83 11.49
C LEU A 31 7.40 24.54 10.56
N SER A 32 7.39 25.01 9.32
CA SER A 32 6.32 24.80 8.34
C SER A 32 6.37 23.43 7.67
N LEU A 33 7.56 22.88 7.47
CA LEU A 33 7.75 21.45 7.17
C LEU A 33 7.37 20.58 8.38
N MET A 34 7.53 21.09 9.61
CA MET A 34 7.11 20.46 10.88
C MET A 34 5.65 20.76 11.25
N ILE A 35 4.93 21.64 10.51
CA ILE A 35 3.49 21.88 10.70
C ILE A 35 2.66 20.83 9.94
N MET A 36 3.28 19.99 9.09
CA MET A 36 2.68 18.78 8.49
C MET A 36 2.46 17.63 9.48
N GLN A 37 2.11 17.93 10.73
CA GLN A 37 2.21 16.98 11.84
C GLN A 37 0.80 16.73 12.41
N SER A 38 0.32 15.52 12.13
CA SER A 38 -1.04 14.98 12.02
C SER A 38 -1.84 14.88 13.30
N ILE A 39 -3.15 15.16 13.34
CA ILE A 39 -4.00 14.56 14.38
C ILE A 39 -4.77 13.41 13.72
N LEU A 40 -4.38 12.16 13.98
CA LEU A 40 -4.99 10.93 13.42
C LEU A 40 -5.69 10.08 14.51
N ALA A 41 -6.27 10.70 15.54
CA ALA A 41 -7.14 9.92 16.42
C ALA A 41 -8.51 9.77 15.80
N ARG A 42 -9.02 8.55 15.83
CA ARG A 42 -10.35 8.20 15.36
C ARG A 42 -11.27 7.99 16.56
N ILE A 43 -12.54 8.34 16.37
CA ILE A 43 -13.61 8.08 17.34
C ILE A 43 -13.77 6.56 17.49
N ASP A 44 -13.72 6.07 18.73
CA ASP A 44 -13.89 4.63 19.03
C ASP A 44 -15.35 4.19 18.97
N MET A 45 -15.59 2.87 18.99
CA MET A 45 -16.93 2.32 18.83
C MET A 45 -17.91 2.72 19.96
N GLU A 46 -17.43 2.93 21.18
CA GLU A 46 -18.28 3.33 22.32
C GLU A 46 -18.72 4.79 22.20
N ASP A 47 -17.81 5.65 21.74
CA ASP A 47 -18.13 7.03 21.37
C ASP A 47 -19.09 7.08 20.17
N ILE A 48 -18.88 6.25 19.14
CA ILE A 48 -19.81 6.14 17.99
C ILE A 48 -21.21 5.75 18.47
N LYS A 49 -21.32 4.78 19.38
CA LYS A 49 -22.59 4.39 20.01
C LYS A 49 -23.23 5.58 20.72
N THR A 50 -22.48 6.23 21.59
CA THR A 50 -22.94 7.41 22.34
C THR A 50 -23.47 8.52 21.42
N ILE A 51 -22.78 8.78 20.32
CA ILE A 51 -23.18 9.78 19.32
C ILE A 51 -24.48 9.37 18.62
N SER A 52 -24.60 8.09 18.23
CA SER A 52 -25.79 7.58 17.52
C SER A 52 -27.07 7.67 18.36
N GLU A 53 -26.96 7.62 19.68
CA GLU A 53 -28.07 7.70 20.64
C GLU A 53 -28.37 9.12 21.12
N THR A 54 -27.57 10.12 20.70
CA THR A 54 -27.72 11.50 21.16
C THR A 54 -28.91 12.19 20.47
N LEU A 55 -29.74 12.88 21.27
CA LEU A 55 -30.84 13.71 20.79
C LEU A 55 -30.32 15.02 20.15
N VAL A 56 -30.96 15.44 19.07
CA VAL A 56 -30.51 16.54 18.21
C VAL A 56 -31.61 17.60 18.08
N GLY A 57 -31.19 18.86 17.91
CA GLY A 57 -32.09 19.99 17.65
C GLY A 57 -32.65 20.65 18.92
N GLU A 58 -33.26 21.83 18.78
CA GLU A 58 -33.76 22.61 19.93
C GLU A 58 -34.81 21.85 20.74
N LYS A 59 -35.66 21.07 20.08
CA LYS A 59 -36.71 20.27 20.71
C LYS A 59 -36.22 18.92 21.23
N GLN A 60 -34.99 18.51 20.89
CA GLN A 60 -34.42 17.21 21.25
C GLN A 60 -35.36 16.05 20.89
N ASP A 61 -35.98 16.13 19.70
CA ASP A 61 -37.05 15.23 19.24
C ASP A 61 -36.61 14.25 18.15
N VAL A 62 -35.39 14.40 17.65
CA VAL A 62 -34.80 13.54 16.62
C VAL A 62 -33.44 13.00 17.02
N VAL A 63 -33.06 11.88 16.40
CA VAL A 63 -31.73 11.24 16.50
C VAL A 63 -31.16 11.04 15.09
N ILE A 64 -29.87 10.71 15.00
CA ILE A 64 -29.22 10.39 13.73
C ILE A 64 -29.91 9.19 13.08
N ASN A 65 -30.22 9.28 11.78
CA ASN A 65 -30.71 8.13 11.05
C ASN A 65 -29.57 7.09 10.90
N PRO A 66 -29.69 5.85 11.44
CA PRO A 66 -28.66 4.82 11.30
C PRO A 66 -28.43 4.40 9.85
N LYS A 67 -29.42 4.61 8.97
CA LYS A 67 -29.29 4.36 7.53
C LYS A 67 -28.79 5.59 6.77
N GLY A 68 -28.56 6.72 7.45
CA GLY A 68 -28.25 8.02 6.87
C GLY A 68 -26.76 8.36 6.76
N PRO A 69 -26.41 9.46 6.08
CA PRO A 69 -25.02 9.87 5.85
C PRO A 69 -24.32 10.45 7.09
N LEU A 70 -25.05 10.78 8.16
CA LEU A 70 -24.47 11.18 9.46
C LEU A 70 -24.03 9.99 10.33
N ASN A 71 -24.40 8.76 9.96
CA ASN A 71 -23.99 7.57 10.69
C ASN A 71 -22.48 7.34 10.57
N LEU A 72 -21.76 7.57 11.67
CA LEU A 72 -20.32 7.41 11.80
C LEU A 72 -19.83 5.99 11.47
N LEU A 73 -20.67 4.97 11.65
CA LEU A 73 -20.31 3.59 11.34
C LEU A 73 -19.92 3.43 9.86
N ARG A 74 -20.47 4.24 8.96
CA ARG A 74 -20.08 4.28 7.54
C ARG A 74 -18.61 4.65 7.37
N GLY A 75 -18.16 5.71 8.04
CA GLY A 75 -16.77 6.19 8.00
C GLY A 75 -15.82 5.20 8.66
N TYR A 76 -16.23 4.66 9.81
CA TYR A 76 -15.51 3.63 10.55
C TYR A 76 -15.21 2.39 9.69
N ILE A 77 -16.24 1.78 9.08
CA ILE A 77 -16.07 0.57 8.27
C ILE A 77 -15.32 0.89 6.97
N GLY A 78 -15.65 2.01 6.32
CA GLY A 78 -14.96 2.45 5.10
C GLY A 78 -13.46 2.68 5.29
N SER A 79 -13.07 3.21 6.44
CA SER A 79 -11.69 3.38 6.88
C SER A 79 -10.99 2.03 7.11
N ARG A 80 -11.62 1.10 7.86
CA ARG A 80 -11.07 -0.25 8.09
C ARG A 80 -10.87 -1.04 6.81
N ASN A 81 -11.82 -0.96 5.88
CA ASN A 81 -11.71 -1.59 4.56
C ASN A 81 -10.77 -0.86 3.60
N GLY A 82 -10.24 0.31 3.97
CA GLY A 82 -9.27 1.06 3.18
C GLY A 82 -9.80 1.59 1.85
N TYR A 83 -11.10 1.87 1.73
CA TYR A 83 -11.71 2.32 0.47
C TYR A 83 -11.11 3.64 -0.03
N MET A 84 -10.96 4.61 0.87
CA MET A 84 -10.35 5.90 0.51
C MET A 84 -8.85 5.78 0.27
N TYR A 85 -8.15 4.91 1.01
CA TYR A 85 -6.74 4.58 0.75
C TYR A 85 -6.57 4.07 -0.68
N ASN A 86 -7.37 3.06 -1.06
CA ASN A 86 -7.32 2.49 -2.39
C ASN A 86 -7.63 3.55 -3.46
N LYS A 87 -8.66 4.38 -3.23
CA LYS A 87 -9.05 5.46 -4.14
C LYS A 87 -7.94 6.48 -4.33
N ARG A 88 -7.33 6.96 -3.25
CA ARG A 88 -6.31 8.02 -3.29
C ARG A 88 -5.02 7.57 -3.97
N PHE A 89 -4.60 6.33 -3.77
CA PHE A 89 -3.31 5.86 -4.26
C PHE A 89 -3.35 5.12 -5.59
N PHE A 90 -4.51 4.58 -5.99
CA PHE A 90 -4.57 3.69 -7.15
C PHE A 90 -5.58 4.10 -8.23
N SER A 91 -6.40 5.14 -8.04
CA SER A 91 -7.36 5.56 -9.08
C SER A 91 -6.64 5.87 -10.40
N SER A 92 -7.17 5.36 -11.51
CA SER A 92 -6.61 5.55 -12.85
C SER A 92 -6.57 7.00 -13.33
N GLU A 93 -7.33 7.87 -12.69
CA GLU A 93 -7.42 9.30 -13.00
C GLU A 93 -6.27 10.11 -12.37
N ILE A 94 -5.56 9.53 -11.40
CA ILE A 94 -4.44 10.15 -10.69
C ILE A 94 -3.13 9.76 -11.37
N ASP A 95 -2.34 10.76 -11.76
CA ASP A 95 -0.96 10.62 -12.21
C ASP A 95 -0.04 10.70 -10.98
N THR A 96 0.34 9.53 -10.47
CA THR A 96 1.18 9.39 -9.27
C THR A 96 2.60 9.83 -9.56
N ASP A 97 3.16 10.73 -8.73
CA ASP A 97 4.53 11.19 -8.90
C ASP A 97 5.54 10.20 -8.33
N TYR A 98 6.11 9.38 -9.21
CA TYR A 98 7.24 8.51 -8.93
C TYR A 98 8.22 8.46 -10.11
N ALA A 99 9.44 8.03 -9.81
CA ALA A 99 10.46 7.72 -10.80
C ALA A 99 11.40 6.62 -10.28
N LEU A 100 11.83 5.75 -11.19
CA LEU A 100 12.91 4.79 -10.98
C LEU A 100 14.06 5.17 -11.92
N THR A 101 15.27 5.29 -11.38
CA THR A 101 16.47 5.62 -12.16
C THR A 101 17.58 4.64 -11.86
N LYS A 102 18.23 4.13 -12.90
CA LYS A 102 19.40 3.24 -12.78
C LYS A 102 20.58 4.02 -12.18
N THR A 103 21.26 3.41 -11.22
CA THR A 103 22.50 3.91 -10.61
C THR A 103 23.69 3.03 -11.00
N GLU A 104 24.82 3.16 -10.29
CA GLU A 104 26.02 2.35 -10.55
C GLU A 104 25.78 0.86 -10.25
N VAL A 105 26.54 0.00 -10.92
CA VAL A 105 26.49 -1.44 -10.69
C VAL A 105 27.32 -1.79 -9.45
N SER A 106 26.69 -2.47 -8.51
CA SER A 106 27.29 -2.92 -7.25
C SER A 106 27.89 -4.32 -7.40
N ILE A 107 29.06 -4.51 -6.81
CA ILE A 107 29.75 -5.81 -6.81
C ILE A 107 28.94 -6.87 -6.02
N MET A 108 28.20 -6.45 -4.97
CA MET A 108 27.41 -7.37 -4.14
C MET A 108 25.97 -7.54 -4.63
N PHE A 109 25.34 -6.49 -5.15
CA PHE A 109 23.89 -6.48 -5.42
C PHE A 109 23.52 -6.37 -6.90
N GLY A 110 24.52 -6.26 -7.79
CA GLY A 110 24.28 -6.10 -9.23
C GLY A 110 23.78 -4.70 -9.57
N GLN A 111 22.87 -4.59 -10.54
CA GLN A 111 22.30 -3.29 -10.93
C GLN A 111 21.49 -2.68 -9.76
N GLU A 112 21.92 -1.52 -9.28
CA GLU A 112 21.19 -0.74 -8.28
C GLU A 112 20.28 0.31 -8.93
N TYR A 113 19.28 0.76 -8.17
CA TYR A 113 18.33 1.77 -8.61
C TYR A 113 18.02 2.75 -7.49
N ASP A 114 17.83 4.00 -7.87
CA ASP A 114 17.18 5.01 -7.04
C ASP A 114 15.69 5.03 -7.36
N PHE A 115 14.86 4.98 -6.32
CA PHE A 115 13.42 5.10 -6.42
C PHE A 115 12.97 6.33 -5.63
N THR A 116 12.19 7.19 -6.28
CA THR A 116 11.60 8.37 -5.65
C THR A 116 10.10 8.33 -5.79
N ARG A 117 9.41 8.63 -4.69
CA ARG A 117 7.96 8.77 -4.62
C ARG A 117 7.62 10.07 -3.89
N THR A 118 6.86 10.96 -4.54
CA THR A 118 6.54 12.29 -3.98
C THR A 118 5.03 12.57 -4.02
N PRO A 119 4.23 12.07 -3.05
CA PRO A 119 2.76 12.21 -3.06
C PRO A 119 2.25 13.65 -3.20
N VAL A 120 3.01 14.63 -2.73
CA VAL A 120 2.66 16.06 -2.82
C VAL A 120 2.57 16.57 -4.26
N ASN A 121 3.23 15.88 -5.21
CA ASN A 121 3.27 16.22 -6.63
C ASN A 121 2.22 15.45 -7.45
N ASP A 122 1.46 14.55 -6.83
CA ASP A 122 0.39 13.82 -7.52
C ASP A 122 -0.58 14.81 -8.17
N SER A 123 -1.01 14.47 -9.38
CA SER A 123 -1.92 15.31 -10.14
C SER A 123 -2.96 14.48 -10.86
N VAL A 124 -3.89 15.13 -11.56
CA VAL A 124 -4.87 14.43 -12.40
C VAL A 124 -4.32 14.41 -13.82
N TYR A 125 -4.42 13.26 -14.49
CA TYR A 125 -4.07 13.15 -15.91
C TYR A 125 -4.81 14.19 -16.75
N LYS A 126 -4.08 14.91 -17.61
CA LYS A 126 -4.60 16.09 -18.33
C LYS A 126 -5.74 15.74 -19.29
N ASP A 127 -5.74 14.54 -19.86
CA ASP A 127 -6.73 14.05 -20.82
C ASP A 127 -8.04 13.58 -20.16
N VAL A 128 -8.06 13.31 -18.84
CA VAL A 128 -9.27 12.88 -18.12
C VAL A 128 -10.40 13.89 -18.30
N VAL A 129 -10.10 15.20 -18.34
CA VAL A 129 -11.12 16.25 -18.52
C VAL A 129 -11.84 16.16 -19.88
N THR A 130 -11.19 15.58 -20.88
CA THR A 130 -11.71 15.42 -22.24
C THR A 130 -12.47 14.12 -22.45
N GLU A 131 -12.43 13.18 -21.51
CA GLU A 131 -13.20 11.93 -21.57
C GLU A 131 -14.71 12.21 -21.52
N VAL A 132 -15.46 11.72 -22.50
CA VAL A 132 -16.93 11.89 -22.56
C VAL A 132 -17.60 10.61 -22.03
N PRO A 133 -18.71 10.70 -21.27
CA PRO A 133 -19.43 11.91 -20.86
C PRO A 133 -18.98 12.50 -19.51
N ASN A 134 -18.19 11.76 -18.72
CA ASN A 134 -18.01 12.05 -17.29
C ASN A 134 -16.69 12.74 -16.93
N GLY A 135 -15.79 12.95 -17.90
CA GLY A 135 -14.41 13.38 -17.68
C GLY A 135 -14.27 14.71 -16.95
N LYS A 136 -15.14 15.69 -17.24
CA LYS A 136 -15.16 16.97 -16.52
C LYS A 136 -15.40 16.80 -15.02
N TYR A 137 -16.34 15.93 -14.66
CA TYR A 137 -16.65 15.64 -13.27
C TYR A 137 -15.51 14.84 -12.62
N LEU A 138 -15.08 13.74 -13.24
CA LEU A 138 -14.01 12.89 -12.73
C LEU A 138 -12.71 13.69 -12.53
N SER A 139 -12.32 14.53 -13.49
CA SER A 139 -11.15 15.40 -13.36
C SER A 139 -11.29 16.35 -12.16
N SER A 140 -12.45 17.03 -12.03
CA SER A 140 -12.70 17.96 -10.91
C SER A 140 -12.72 17.24 -9.56
N TYR A 141 -13.34 16.05 -9.49
CA TYR A 141 -13.44 15.20 -8.31
C TYR A 141 -12.05 14.78 -7.84
N HIS A 142 -11.20 14.24 -8.74
CA HIS A 142 -9.87 13.77 -8.37
C HIS A 142 -8.93 14.91 -7.97
N VAL A 143 -9.09 16.12 -8.54
CA VAL A 143 -8.39 17.31 -8.04
C VAL A 143 -8.79 17.61 -6.59
N GLN A 144 -10.08 17.52 -6.23
CA GLN A 144 -10.49 17.73 -4.83
C GLN A 144 -10.05 16.57 -3.93
N LEU A 145 -10.08 15.33 -4.41
CA LEU A 145 -9.58 14.16 -3.68
C LEU A 145 -8.11 14.34 -3.27
N ILE A 146 -7.23 14.71 -4.20
CA ILE A 146 -5.81 14.99 -3.90
C ILE A 146 -5.68 16.19 -2.95
N LYS A 147 -6.57 17.18 -3.05
CA LYS A 147 -6.54 18.36 -2.17
C LYS A 147 -6.95 18.06 -0.74
N MET A 148 -8.00 17.26 -0.57
CA MET A 148 -8.57 16.87 0.71
C MET A 148 -7.79 15.73 1.36
N PHE A 149 -7.11 14.90 0.58
CA PHE A 149 -6.29 13.77 1.03
C PHE A 149 -4.86 13.83 0.46
N PRO A 150 -4.05 14.86 0.75
CA PRO A 150 -2.70 15.06 0.20
C PRO A 150 -1.74 13.87 0.40
N SER A 151 -1.80 13.19 1.55
CA SER A 151 -1.10 11.92 1.81
C SER A 151 0.44 11.95 1.63
N ILE A 152 1.12 12.91 2.27
CA ILE A 152 2.53 13.30 2.06
C ILE A 152 3.57 12.16 2.20
N GLU A 153 3.34 11.18 3.08
CA GLU A 153 4.31 10.10 3.40
C GLU A 153 3.76 8.71 3.04
N GLU A 154 3.02 8.60 1.92
CA GLU A 154 2.40 7.34 1.43
C GLU A 154 1.33 6.74 2.35
N GLU A 155 1.03 7.38 3.48
CA GLU A 155 -0.14 7.10 4.31
C GLU A 155 -1.32 7.99 3.93
N LEU A 156 -2.54 7.44 4.01
CA LEU A 156 -3.76 8.21 3.81
C LEU A 156 -3.86 9.29 4.89
N SER A 157 -3.92 10.56 4.48
CA SER A 157 -4.00 11.67 5.43
C SER A 157 -4.68 12.89 4.83
N ILE A 158 -5.42 13.62 5.67
CA ILE A 158 -6.02 14.92 5.36
C ILE A 158 -5.07 16.10 5.61
N GLU A 159 -3.87 15.84 6.12
CA GLU A 159 -2.92 16.86 6.55
C GLU A 159 -2.04 17.32 5.40
N ALA A 160 -1.87 18.63 5.24
CA ALA A 160 -1.09 19.20 4.14
C ALA A 160 -0.08 20.24 4.64
N GLY A 161 1.13 20.25 4.06
CA GLY A 161 2.13 21.29 4.35
C GLY A 161 1.95 22.59 3.60
N ARG A 162 1.04 22.61 2.64
CA ARG A 162 0.61 23.85 2.02
C ARG A 162 -0.30 24.60 2.97
N SER A 163 0.01 25.87 3.21
CA SER A 163 -0.70 26.76 4.14
C SER A 163 -2.16 27.03 3.75
N ASN A 164 -2.51 26.81 2.48
CA ASN A 164 -3.83 27.08 1.93
C ASN A 164 -4.76 25.86 1.87
N ALA A 165 -4.41 24.75 2.54
CA ALA A 165 -5.23 23.53 2.59
C ALA A 165 -6.45 23.66 3.51
N LEU A 166 -7.52 22.92 3.18
CA LEU A 166 -8.79 22.95 3.92
C LEU A 166 -8.60 22.64 5.41
N THR A 167 -7.82 21.61 5.74
CA THR A 167 -7.59 21.19 7.14
C THR A 167 -6.93 22.31 7.96
N ASN A 168 -5.96 23.01 7.37
CA ASN A 168 -5.29 24.14 8.02
C ASN A 168 -6.26 25.30 8.24
N PHE A 169 -7.11 25.58 7.26
CA PHE A 169 -8.15 26.60 7.35
C PHE A 169 -9.18 26.29 8.45
N LEU A 170 -9.72 25.07 8.47
CA LEU A 170 -10.73 24.67 9.45
C LEU A 170 -10.22 24.65 10.90
N ARG A 171 -8.91 24.43 11.10
CA ARG A 171 -8.29 24.42 12.43
C ARG A 171 -7.75 25.78 12.88
N ALA A 172 -7.76 26.79 12.02
CA ALA A 172 -7.26 28.11 12.36
C ALA A 172 -8.06 28.73 13.52
N ASP A 173 -7.40 29.48 14.40
CA ASP A 173 -8.02 29.99 15.63
C ASP A 173 -9.27 30.85 15.39
N HIS A 174 -9.31 31.60 14.28
CA HIS A 174 -10.44 32.42 13.88
C HIS A 174 -11.55 31.65 13.14
N VAL A 175 -11.34 30.39 12.78
CA VAL A 175 -12.29 29.56 12.01
C VAL A 175 -12.79 28.35 12.81
N LYS A 176 -12.02 27.84 13.77
CA LYS A 176 -12.27 26.55 14.45
C LYS A 176 -13.66 26.43 15.08
N LYS A 177 -14.26 27.54 15.54
CA LYS A 177 -15.61 27.55 16.11
C LYS A 177 -16.69 27.34 15.04
N ASP A 178 -16.43 27.82 13.83
CA ASP A 178 -17.34 27.79 12.67
C ASP A 178 -17.11 26.57 11.76
N ALA A 179 -16.02 25.84 11.97
CA ALA A 179 -15.66 24.64 11.20
C ALA A 179 -16.81 23.62 11.12
N LYS A 180 -17.58 23.45 12.21
CA LYS A 180 -18.76 22.57 12.25
C LYS A 180 -19.84 22.96 11.24
N TYR A 181 -20.12 24.26 11.06
CA TYR A 181 -21.09 24.73 10.08
C TYR A 181 -20.56 24.65 8.65
N ILE A 182 -19.24 24.85 8.45
CA ILE A 182 -18.61 24.71 7.14
C ILE A 182 -18.69 23.24 6.68
N LEU A 183 -18.31 22.29 7.54
CA LEU A 183 -18.39 20.85 7.24
C LEU A 183 -19.85 20.43 7.00
N ALA A 184 -20.79 20.92 7.82
CA ALA A 184 -22.21 20.64 7.66
C ALA A 184 -22.72 21.15 6.31
N ALA A 185 -22.33 22.36 5.89
CA ALA A 185 -22.71 22.91 4.59
C ALA A 185 -22.20 22.06 3.42
N LEU A 186 -20.95 21.56 3.49
CA LEU A 186 -20.38 20.70 2.43
C LEU A 186 -21.11 19.35 2.36
N LEU A 187 -21.44 18.74 3.50
CA LEU A 187 -22.24 17.52 3.56
C LEU A 187 -23.65 17.75 2.97
N LEU A 188 -24.35 18.79 3.42
CA LEU A 188 -25.70 19.06 2.94
C LEU A 188 -25.73 19.39 1.44
N LEU A 189 -24.71 20.06 0.91
CA LEU A 189 -24.55 20.27 -0.53
C LEU A 189 -24.36 18.95 -1.30
N SER A 190 -23.61 17.97 -0.76
CA SER A 190 -23.48 16.66 -1.40
C SER A 190 -24.80 15.89 -1.44
N GLU A 191 -25.62 16.03 -0.41
CA GLU A 191 -26.98 15.46 -0.36
C GLU A 191 -27.98 16.23 -1.26
N GLY A 192 -27.59 17.40 -1.80
CA GLY A 192 -28.41 18.19 -2.71
C GLY A 192 -29.31 19.22 -2.06
N VAL A 193 -29.03 19.60 -0.82
CA VAL A 193 -29.64 20.75 -0.16
C VAL A 193 -29.01 22.02 -0.73
N ASP A 194 -29.85 23.01 -1.02
CA ASP A 194 -29.38 24.32 -1.45
C ASP A 194 -28.98 25.16 -0.24
N ILE A 195 -27.67 25.32 -0.01
CA ILE A 195 -27.09 26.10 1.09
C ILE A 195 -26.63 27.47 0.57
N LYS A 196 -26.99 28.56 1.26
CA LYS A 196 -26.50 29.92 0.98
C LYS A 196 -25.05 30.14 1.44
N ILE A 197 -24.13 29.32 0.93
CA ILE A 197 -22.69 29.44 1.14
C ILE A 197 -22.03 30.10 -0.08
N ASN A 198 -21.16 31.08 0.14
CA ASN A 198 -20.36 31.68 -0.92
C ASN A 198 -19.07 32.33 -0.37
N VAL A 199 -18.11 32.57 -1.25
CA VAL A 199 -16.97 33.45 -0.97
C VAL A 199 -17.36 34.87 -1.39
N ASP A 200 -17.49 35.78 -0.43
CA ASP A 200 -17.75 37.19 -0.67
C ASP A 200 -16.43 37.92 -0.98
N TYR A 201 -16.34 38.51 -2.17
CA TYR A 201 -15.15 39.23 -2.66
C TYR A 201 -15.23 40.75 -2.45
N LYS A 202 -16.20 41.24 -1.66
CA LYS A 202 -16.44 42.68 -1.50
C LYS A 202 -15.51 43.38 -0.52
N GLY A 203 -14.81 42.65 0.35
CA GLY A 203 -13.86 43.20 1.33
C GLY A 203 -12.39 43.02 0.91
N GLU A 204 -11.46 43.70 1.59
CA GLU A 204 -10.01 43.62 1.30
C GLU A 204 -9.45 42.19 1.40
N LYS A 205 -10.06 41.34 2.24
CA LYS A 205 -9.54 40.00 2.56
C LYS A 205 -10.45 38.82 2.20
N ASN A 206 -11.54 39.02 1.47
CA ASN A 206 -12.52 37.98 1.08
C ASN A 206 -13.05 37.11 2.24
N ASN A 207 -14.35 36.92 2.36
CA ASN A 207 -14.90 36.14 3.47
C ASN A 207 -15.64 34.90 2.98
N LEU A 208 -15.53 33.77 3.68
CA LEU A 208 -16.45 32.65 3.50
C LEU A 208 -17.68 32.93 4.35
N VAL A 209 -18.84 32.99 3.70
CA VAL A 209 -20.09 33.39 4.36
C VAL A 209 -21.17 32.33 4.16
N ILE A 210 -21.85 31.96 5.24
CA ILE A 210 -23.07 31.13 5.23
C ILE A 210 -24.22 31.97 5.81
N LYS A 211 -25.15 32.39 4.95
CA LYS A 211 -26.27 33.25 5.35
C LYS A 211 -27.53 32.44 5.63
N SER A 212 -28.31 32.88 6.61
CA SER A 212 -29.62 32.27 6.87
C SER A 212 -30.60 32.50 5.71
N LYS A 213 -31.48 31.51 5.48
CA LYS A 213 -32.63 31.66 4.58
C LYS A 213 -33.88 32.15 5.31
N THR A 214 -34.01 31.89 6.60
CA THR A 214 -35.18 32.28 7.41
C THR A 214 -35.07 33.68 8.01
N CYS A 215 -33.86 34.10 8.41
CA CYS A 215 -33.61 35.36 9.09
C CYS A 215 -32.51 36.16 8.37
N LYS A 216 -32.84 37.35 7.85
CA LYS A 216 -31.89 38.16 7.07
C LYS A 216 -30.66 38.62 7.87
N GLU A 217 -30.81 38.81 9.17
CA GLU A 217 -29.76 39.29 10.07
C GLU A 217 -28.87 38.14 10.58
N LYS A 218 -29.35 36.90 10.52
CA LYS A 218 -28.61 35.73 10.99
C LYS A 218 -27.57 35.29 9.96
N VAL A 219 -26.31 35.24 10.39
CA VAL A 219 -25.18 34.70 9.63
C VAL A 219 -24.57 33.58 10.45
N PHE A 220 -24.47 32.38 9.87
CA PHE A 220 -23.92 31.21 10.55
C PHE A 220 -22.40 31.21 10.55
N VAL A 221 -21.80 31.69 9.46
CA VAL A 221 -20.35 31.76 9.28
C VAL A 221 -20.04 33.04 8.53
N ASP A 222 -19.06 33.80 9.04
CA ASP A 222 -18.44 34.94 8.36
C ASP A 222 -16.97 34.99 8.79
N VAL A 223 -16.11 34.32 8.02
CA VAL A 223 -14.70 34.12 8.38
C VAL A 223 -13.76 34.59 7.27
N GLU A 224 -12.65 35.21 7.67
CA GLU A 224 -11.60 35.72 6.78
C GLU A 224 -10.90 34.57 6.02
N MET A 225 -10.81 34.70 4.69
CA MET A 225 -10.18 33.71 3.80
C MET A 225 -8.68 33.93 3.58
N HIS A 226 -8.04 34.74 4.40
CA HIS A 226 -6.59 34.90 4.40
C HIS A 226 -6.01 34.51 5.75
N MET A 227 -4.82 33.91 5.71
CA MET A 227 -4.10 33.47 6.90
C MET A 227 -2.61 33.72 6.71
N GLU A 228 -1.90 33.94 7.81
CA GLU A 228 -0.45 33.91 7.78
C GLU A 228 0.07 32.50 7.50
N GLY A 229 1.18 32.39 6.77
CA GLY A 229 1.79 31.10 6.52
C GLY A 229 2.96 31.18 5.55
N ILE A 230 3.46 30.02 5.13
CA ILE A 230 4.40 29.94 4.02
C ILE A 230 3.61 29.84 2.73
N ASP A 231 3.89 30.75 1.81
CA ASP A 231 3.31 30.75 0.48
C ASP A 231 3.80 29.52 -0.29
N PRO A 232 2.88 28.66 -0.78
CA PRO A 232 3.24 27.37 -1.35
C PRO A 232 4.06 27.48 -2.65
N PHE A 233 4.00 28.61 -3.35
CA PHE A 233 4.72 28.82 -4.61
C PHE A 233 6.10 29.45 -4.39
N THR A 234 6.16 30.49 -3.58
CA THR A 234 7.38 31.28 -3.35
C THR A 234 8.23 30.72 -2.20
N ARG A 235 7.68 29.79 -1.39
CA ARG A 235 8.30 29.24 -0.18
C ARG A 235 8.75 30.31 0.82
N LYS A 236 8.12 31.48 0.77
CA LYS A 236 8.36 32.62 1.66
C LYS A 236 7.16 32.82 2.56
N TYR A 237 7.43 33.31 3.77
CA TYR A 237 6.36 33.70 4.68
C TYR A 237 5.59 34.90 4.10
N LYS A 238 4.27 34.83 4.17
CA LYS A 238 3.34 35.92 3.87
C LYS A 238 2.32 35.99 5.01
N GLU A 239 1.95 37.21 5.36
CA GLU A 239 0.96 37.49 6.41
C GLU A 239 -0.48 37.30 5.90
N ASP A 240 -0.67 37.22 4.58
CA ASP A 240 -1.97 37.30 3.92
C ASP A 240 -2.05 36.27 2.76
N ILE A 241 -2.14 34.98 3.09
CA ILE A 241 -2.27 33.91 2.10
C ILE A 241 -3.74 33.57 1.88
N TYR A 242 -4.21 33.83 0.67
CA TYR A 242 -5.55 33.44 0.25
C TYR A 242 -5.76 31.92 0.29
N GLN A 243 -6.85 31.50 0.93
CA GLN A 243 -7.26 30.11 1.11
C GLN A 243 -7.93 29.54 -0.15
N SER A 244 -7.17 29.49 -1.24
CA SER A 244 -7.66 29.14 -2.57
C SER A 244 -8.18 27.71 -2.70
N GLU A 245 -7.64 26.75 -1.93
CA GLU A 245 -8.15 25.37 -1.98
C GLU A 245 -9.53 25.26 -1.34
N THR A 246 -9.73 25.87 -0.18
CA THR A 246 -11.04 26.00 0.47
C THR A 246 -12.07 26.60 -0.49
N ALA A 247 -11.73 27.72 -1.15
CA ALA A 247 -12.62 28.35 -2.13
C ALA A 247 -12.94 27.41 -3.32
N GLY A 248 -11.95 26.64 -3.78
CA GLY A 248 -12.12 25.63 -4.84
C GLY A 248 -13.04 24.49 -4.42
N ILE A 249 -12.88 23.98 -3.20
CA ILE A 249 -13.69 22.89 -2.63
C ILE A 249 -15.14 23.35 -2.46
N VAL A 250 -15.39 24.53 -1.88
CA VAL A 250 -16.75 25.09 -1.76
C VAL A 250 -17.42 25.21 -3.13
N LYS A 251 -16.71 25.76 -4.13
CA LYS A 251 -17.23 25.86 -5.51
C LYS A 251 -17.52 24.48 -6.14
N PHE A 252 -16.72 23.46 -5.84
CA PHE A 252 -16.95 22.10 -6.30
C PHE A 252 -18.23 21.51 -5.69
N TYR A 253 -18.43 21.62 -4.38
CA TYR A 253 -19.63 21.09 -3.71
C TYR A 253 -20.92 21.82 -4.15
N ILE A 254 -20.86 23.15 -4.39
CA ILE A 254 -21.99 23.89 -4.97
C ILE A 254 -22.40 23.31 -6.33
N ARG A 255 -21.45 22.92 -7.18
CA ARG A 255 -21.74 22.29 -8.48
C ARG A 255 -22.25 20.86 -8.35
N CYS A 256 -21.83 20.13 -7.32
CA CYS A 256 -22.28 18.76 -7.05
C CYS A 256 -23.76 18.70 -6.65
N ARG A 257 -24.29 19.76 -6.04
CA ARG A 257 -25.68 19.85 -5.56
C ARG A 257 -26.71 19.34 -6.57
N ASP A 258 -26.60 19.75 -7.83
CA ASP A 258 -27.56 19.42 -8.89
C ASP A 258 -26.98 18.49 -9.96
N ASN A 259 -25.81 17.89 -9.73
CA ASN A 259 -25.18 17.02 -10.71
C ASN A 259 -25.95 15.68 -10.83
N PRO A 260 -26.56 15.35 -11.99
CA PRO A 260 -27.36 14.15 -12.15
C PRO A 260 -26.55 12.86 -11.97
N LEU A 261 -25.23 12.90 -12.19
CA LEU A 261 -24.35 11.74 -11.98
C LEU A 261 -24.31 11.28 -10.51
N LEU A 262 -24.62 12.18 -9.57
CA LEU A 262 -24.52 11.93 -8.12
C LEU A 262 -25.86 11.65 -7.45
N LYS A 263 -26.96 11.89 -8.16
CA LYS A 263 -28.32 11.68 -7.66
C LYS A 263 -28.74 10.23 -7.86
N LYS A 264 -29.76 9.79 -7.11
CA LYS A 264 -30.33 8.44 -7.20
C LYS A 264 -30.57 8.03 -8.66
N GLY A 265 -30.06 6.86 -9.06
CA GLY A 265 -30.07 6.35 -10.44
C GLY A 265 -28.97 6.91 -11.36
N GLY A 266 -28.16 7.86 -10.87
CA GLY A 266 -26.98 8.36 -11.56
C GLY A 266 -25.78 7.42 -11.43
N LYS A 267 -24.85 7.49 -12.39
CA LYS A 267 -23.71 6.56 -12.49
C LYS A 267 -22.83 6.46 -11.24
N PHE A 268 -22.67 7.56 -10.50
CA PHE A 268 -21.86 7.62 -9.28
C PHE A 268 -22.72 7.87 -8.04
N ALA A 269 -24.02 7.54 -8.07
CA ALA A 269 -24.90 7.70 -6.92
C ALA A 269 -24.41 6.88 -5.72
N MET A 270 -24.77 7.32 -4.51
CA MET A 270 -24.65 6.44 -3.34
C MET A 270 -25.58 5.22 -3.56
N PRO A 271 -25.12 3.99 -3.23
CA PRO A 271 -25.79 2.78 -3.66
C PRO A 271 -27.11 2.57 -2.90
N SER A 272 -28.13 2.23 -3.69
CA SER A 272 -29.47 1.85 -3.26
C SER A 272 -29.81 0.40 -3.58
N THR A 273 -28.94 -0.30 -4.32
CA THR A 273 -28.97 -1.75 -4.53
C THR A 273 -27.58 -2.36 -4.29
N ILE A 274 -27.51 -3.67 -4.10
CA ILE A 274 -26.24 -4.39 -3.94
C ILE A 274 -25.37 -4.30 -5.20
N GLU A 275 -25.96 -4.33 -6.39
CA GLU A 275 -25.21 -4.23 -7.66
C GLU A 275 -24.56 -2.86 -7.82
N GLU A 276 -25.25 -1.79 -7.41
CA GLU A 276 -24.68 -0.43 -7.37
C GLU A 276 -23.50 -0.37 -6.40
N PHE A 277 -23.59 -1.04 -5.24
CA PHE A 277 -22.50 -1.12 -4.27
C PHE A 277 -21.32 -1.91 -4.84
N GLU A 278 -21.54 -3.13 -5.35
CA GLU A 278 -20.52 -4.02 -5.91
C GLU A 278 -19.81 -3.44 -7.12
N SER A 279 -20.42 -2.46 -7.81
CA SER A 279 -19.75 -1.71 -8.89
C SER A 279 -18.55 -0.89 -8.39
N GLY A 280 -18.56 -0.43 -7.14
CA GLY A 280 -17.59 0.50 -6.58
C GLY A 280 -17.65 1.92 -7.14
N LEU A 281 -18.55 2.21 -8.11
CA LEU A 281 -18.63 3.52 -8.77
C LEU A 281 -19.02 4.65 -7.82
N PHE A 282 -19.75 4.34 -6.74
CA PHE A 282 -20.10 5.29 -5.68
C PHE A 282 -18.86 5.90 -4.99
N LEU A 283 -17.69 5.27 -5.10
CA LEU A 283 -16.43 5.84 -4.59
C LEU A 283 -16.05 7.13 -5.32
N ASN A 284 -16.67 7.46 -6.45
CA ASN A 284 -16.58 8.75 -7.13
C ASN A 284 -17.69 9.74 -6.71
N ASN A 285 -18.48 9.45 -5.69
CA ASN A 285 -19.52 10.35 -5.19
C ASN A 285 -18.92 11.43 -4.27
N ALA A 286 -19.36 12.69 -4.42
CA ALA A 286 -18.95 13.79 -3.55
C ALA A 286 -19.37 13.59 -2.06
N ALA A 287 -20.47 12.87 -1.82
CA ALA A 287 -20.96 12.48 -0.50
C ALA A 287 -20.00 11.50 0.18
N PHE A 288 -19.51 10.47 -0.53
CA PHE A 288 -18.48 9.57 -0.03
C PHE A 288 -17.19 10.32 0.36
N LEU A 289 -16.78 11.29 -0.48
CA LEU A 289 -15.59 12.10 -0.23
C LEU A 289 -15.71 12.95 1.06
N ILE A 290 -16.81 13.69 1.23
CA ILE A 290 -16.98 14.55 2.41
C ILE A 290 -17.25 13.74 3.68
N GLN A 291 -18.02 12.65 3.61
CA GLN A 291 -18.27 11.77 4.76
C GLN A 291 -16.96 11.18 5.28
N THR A 292 -16.08 10.72 4.38
CA THR A 292 -14.76 10.21 4.78
C THR A 292 -13.87 11.33 5.35
N TYR A 293 -13.89 12.52 4.76
CA TYR A 293 -13.10 13.64 5.27
C TYR A 293 -13.55 14.08 6.67
N ILE A 294 -14.87 14.14 6.93
CA ILE A 294 -15.43 14.44 8.25
C ILE A 294 -14.99 13.39 9.27
N TYR A 295 -15.03 12.11 8.92
CA TYR A 295 -14.58 11.01 9.79
C TYR A 295 -13.10 11.13 10.15
N GLU A 296 -12.22 11.51 9.22
CA GLU A 296 -10.80 11.71 9.50
C GLU A 296 -10.50 13.06 10.19
N PHE A 297 -11.41 14.05 10.10
CA PHE A 297 -11.21 15.38 10.67
C PHE A 297 -11.70 15.50 12.13
N ILE A 298 -12.86 14.91 12.46
CA ILE A 298 -13.48 15.00 13.78
C ILE A 298 -13.08 13.78 14.61
N ASP A 299 -12.41 14.04 15.73
CA ASP A 299 -11.71 13.04 16.55
C ASP A 299 -12.31 12.83 17.95
N THR A 300 -13.38 13.55 18.28
CA THR A 300 -14.02 13.53 19.61
C THR A 300 -15.54 13.45 19.50
N ALA A 301 -16.17 12.72 20.41
CA ALA A 301 -17.63 12.59 20.45
C ALA A 301 -18.34 13.94 20.62
N GLU A 302 -17.80 14.84 21.46
CA GLU A 302 -18.34 16.17 21.68
C GLU A 302 -18.33 17.02 20.41
N SER A 303 -17.19 17.08 19.70
CA SER A 303 -17.07 17.82 18.44
C SER A 303 -17.99 17.25 17.36
N TYR A 304 -18.20 15.93 17.34
CA TYR A 304 -19.12 15.32 16.37
C TYR A 304 -20.58 15.62 16.70
N LYS A 305 -20.98 15.60 17.97
CA LYS A 305 -22.32 16.05 18.41
C LYS A 305 -22.57 17.51 18.02
N ASP A 306 -21.57 18.37 18.20
CA ASP A 306 -21.59 19.77 17.77
C ASP A 306 -21.79 19.91 16.25
N PHE A 307 -21.09 19.08 15.46
CA PHE A 307 -21.26 19.01 14.01
C PHE A 307 -22.65 18.53 13.59
N VAL A 308 -23.19 17.50 14.24
CA VAL A 308 -24.54 16.97 13.96
C VAL A 308 -25.61 18.02 14.28
N ASN A 309 -25.48 18.73 15.41
CA ASN A 309 -26.36 19.85 15.75
C ASN A 309 -26.26 21.00 14.73
N ALA A 310 -25.05 21.34 14.27
CA ALA A 310 -24.86 22.33 13.21
C ALA A 310 -25.51 21.91 11.89
N ALA A 311 -25.43 20.63 11.52
CA ALA A 311 -26.11 20.08 10.34
C ALA A 311 -27.64 20.14 10.47
N HIS A 312 -28.19 19.82 11.64
CA HIS A 312 -29.62 19.95 11.90
C HIS A 312 -30.08 21.42 11.80
N GLU A 313 -29.41 22.33 12.51
CA GLU A 313 -29.76 23.75 12.52
C GLU A 313 -29.69 24.36 11.12
N LEU A 314 -28.61 24.08 10.39
CA LEU A 314 -28.42 24.57 9.03
C LEU A 314 -29.44 23.96 8.07
N LEU A 315 -29.77 22.67 8.23
CA LEU A 315 -30.79 22.03 7.40
C LEU A 315 -32.16 22.69 7.62
N VAL A 316 -32.61 22.82 8.87
CA VAL A 316 -33.90 23.45 9.21
C VAL A 316 -33.98 24.87 8.65
N ASP A 317 -32.94 25.67 8.84
CA ASP A 317 -32.89 27.04 8.31
C ASP A 317 -32.92 27.08 6.78
N GLN A 318 -32.14 26.24 6.11
CA GLN A 318 -31.94 26.32 4.67
C GLN A 318 -33.06 25.64 3.86
N VAL A 319 -33.84 24.78 4.50
CA VAL A 319 -34.95 24.03 3.90
C VAL A 319 -36.28 24.76 4.05
N ALA A 320 -36.46 25.58 5.09
CA ALA A 320 -37.72 26.26 5.39
C ALA A 320 -38.31 27.01 4.17
N GLU A 321 -39.44 26.54 3.68
CA GLU A 321 -40.33 27.26 2.76
C GLU A 321 -41.72 27.36 3.37
N LYS A 322 -42.41 28.46 3.08
CA LYS A 322 -43.84 28.65 3.36
C LYS A 322 -44.61 27.59 2.57
N GLU A 323 -45.14 26.56 3.24
CA GLU A 323 -45.96 25.55 2.57
C GLU A 323 -47.18 26.22 1.91
N ASN A 324 -47.36 25.98 0.61
CA ASN A 324 -48.62 26.28 -0.06
C ASN A 324 -49.61 25.16 0.32
N PRO A 325 -50.74 25.45 0.98
CA PRO A 325 -51.63 24.44 1.56
C PRO A 325 -52.27 23.47 0.52
N GLU A 326 -52.14 23.73 -0.77
CA GLU A 326 -52.76 22.94 -1.84
C GLU A 326 -51.95 21.70 -2.32
N GLN A 327 -50.71 21.49 -1.87
CA GLN A 327 -49.88 20.32 -2.28
C GLN A 327 -49.68 19.28 -1.17
N THR A 328 -50.75 18.67 -0.68
CA THR A 328 -50.78 17.80 0.52
C THR A 328 -50.70 16.29 0.27
N LYS A 329 -50.03 15.80 -0.79
CA LYS A 329 -49.90 14.32 -1.01
C LYS A 329 -48.49 13.75 -1.23
N LYS A 330 -47.44 14.55 -1.37
CA LYS A 330 -46.07 14.03 -1.55
C LYS A 330 -45.08 14.83 -0.70
N LYS A 331 -44.35 14.16 0.21
CA LYS A 331 -43.24 14.78 0.97
C LYS A 331 -42.32 15.52 -0.01
N SER A 332 -42.06 16.80 0.26
CA SER A 332 -41.15 17.63 -0.51
C SER A 332 -39.76 17.00 -0.59
N LYS A 333 -38.98 17.31 -1.63
CA LYS A 333 -37.59 16.81 -1.77
C LYS A 333 -36.77 17.06 -0.50
N LYS A 334 -37.01 18.21 0.14
CA LYS A 334 -36.32 18.63 1.36
C LYS A 334 -36.74 17.85 2.61
N GLY A 335 -38.04 17.52 2.74
CA GLY A 335 -38.52 16.64 3.81
C GLY A 335 -37.93 15.22 3.73
N ARG A 336 -37.68 14.72 2.51
CA ARG A 336 -37.00 13.42 2.33
C ARG A 336 -35.54 13.46 2.77
N ILE A 337 -34.81 14.53 2.44
CA ILE A 337 -33.42 14.69 2.89
C ILE A 337 -33.34 14.78 4.42
N PHE A 338 -34.31 15.46 5.06
CA PHE A 338 -34.41 15.45 6.52
C PHE A 338 -34.57 14.04 7.08
N ASP A 339 -35.50 13.25 6.54
CA ASP A 339 -35.70 11.85 6.95
C ASP A 339 -34.48 10.96 6.65
N GLU A 340 -33.67 11.27 5.63
CA GLU A 340 -32.42 10.57 5.31
C GLU A 340 -31.32 10.86 6.34
N LEU A 341 -31.32 12.03 6.97
CA LEU A 341 -30.32 12.46 7.96
C LEU A 341 -30.74 12.14 9.40
N PHE A 342 -32.02 12.31 9.71
CA PHE A 342 -32.58 12.24 11.07
C PHE A 342 -33.86 11.39 11.11
N VAL A 343 -34.09 10.76 12.25
CA VAL A 343 -35.33 10.01 12.54
C VAL A 343 -35.93 10.45 13.86
N ALA A 344 -37.23 10.27 14.04
CA ALA A 344 -37.90 10.60 15.30
C ALA A 344 -37.31 9.79 16.46
N LYS A 345 -37.18 10.40 17.65
CA LYS A 345 -36.62 9.75 18.84
C LYS A 345 -37.33 8.43 19.22
N ASP A 346 -38.61 8.28 18.87
CA ASP A 346 -39.39 7.08 19.19
C ASP A 346 -38.88 5.84 18.43
N THR A 347 -38.16 6.04 17.31
CA THR A 347 -37.52 4.97 16.54
C THR A 347 -36.17 4.53 17.09
N LEU A 348 -35.64 5.23 18.11
CA LEU A 348 -34.32 4.95 18.68
C LEU A 348 -34.23 3.53 19.22
N SER A 349 -35.26 3.05 19.92
CA SER A 349 -35.30 1.70 20.51
C SER A 349 -35.17 0.60 19.46
N GLU A 350 -35.88 0.73 18.33
CA GLU A 350 -35.83 -0.24 17.21
C GLU A 350 -34.49 -0.25 16.49
N ASN A 351 -33.83 0.91 16.44
CA ASN A 351 -32.58 1.11 15.72
C ASN A 351 -31.34 0.80 16.56
N LYS A 352 -31.46 0.78 17.89
CA LYS A 352 -30.35 0.56 18.82
C LYS A 352 -29.62 -0.77 18.58
N LYS A 353 -30.36 -1.81 18.21
CA LYS A 353 -29.81 -3.15 17.91
C LYS A 353 -28.68 -3.14 16.87
N TYR A 354 -28.73 -2.22 15.89
CA TYR A 354 -27.74 -2.16 14.82
C TYR A 354 -26.38 -1.70 15.33
N ILE A 355 -26.37 -0.70 16.21
CA ILE A 355 -25.13 -0.17 16.76
C ILE A 355 -24.64 -1.04 17.92
N GLU A 356 -25.55 -1.56 18.75
CA GLU A 356 -25.22 -2.44 19.89
C GLU A 356 -24.55 -3.73 19.41
N SER A 357 -25.13 -4.43 18.44
CA SER A 357 -24.51 -5.66 17.89
C SER A 357 -23.10 -5.43 17.34
N PHE A 358 -22.86 -4.30 16.66
CA PHE A 358 -21.53 -3.98 16.17
C PHE A 358 -20.56 -3.62 17.31
N CYS A 359 -21.03 -2.94 18.36
CA CYS A 359 -20.23 -2.68 19.57
C CYS A 359 -19.86 -3.98 20.28
N ASP A 360 -20.81 -4.90 20.41
CA ASP A 360 -20.62 -6.20 21.04
C ASP A 360 -19.60 -7.04 20.25
N LEU A 361 -19.69 -7.05 18.92
CA LEU A 361 -18.68 -7.66 18.04
C LEU A 361 -17.27 -7.08 18.28
N VAL A 362 -17.12 -5.76 18.30
CA VAL A 362 -15.81 -5.11 18.54
C VAL A 362 -15.29 -5.45 19.93
N LYS A 363 -16.15 -5.41 20.94
CA LYS A 363 -15.81 -5.76 22.32
C LYS A 363 -15.37 -7.21 22.43
N ALA A 364 -16.13 -8.14 21.86
CA ALA A 364 -15.80 -9.57 21.84
C ALA A 364 -14.46 -9.82 21.12
N THR A 365 -14.20 -9.13 20.02
CA THR A 365 -12.93 -9.21 19.28
C THR A 365 -11.75 -8.76 20.14
N ASN A 366 -11.89 -7.63 20.85
CA ASN A 366 -10.84 -7.08 21.71
C ASN A 366 -10.62 -7.94 22.97
N GLU A 367 -11.69 -8.44 23.60
CA GLU A 367 -11.61 -9.28 24.80
C GLU A 367 -11.09 -10.70 24.52
N ASN A 368 -11.21 -11.16 23.27
CA ASN A 368 -10.71 -12.46 22.81
C ASN A 368 -9.45 -12.37 21.94
N ALA A 369 -8.79 -11.21 21.90
CA ALA A 369 -7.53 -11.05 21.18
C ALA A 369 -6.49 -12.05 21.70
N LYS A 370 -5.83 -12.77 20.79
CA LYS A 370 -4.66 -13.63 21.11
C LYS A 370 -3.34 -12.86 21.07
N PHE A 371 -3.34 -11.72 20.41
CA PHE A 371 -2.19 -10.85 20.16
C PHE A 371 -2.58 -9.41 20.46
N PRO A 372 -1.61 -8.53 20.75
CA PRO A 372 -1.87 -7.11 21.01
C PRO A 372 -2.51 -6.39 19.81
N PHE A 373 -2.25 -6.85 18.58
CA PHE A 373 -2.78 -6.29 17.34
C PHE A 373 -3.15 -7.44 16.39
N CYS A 374 -4.36 -7.45 15.88
CA CYS A 374 -4.87 -8.45 14.93
C CYS A 374 -4.95 -7.92 13.50
N ASN A 375 -4.97 -6.60 13.32
CA ASN A 375 -5.00 -5.96 12.00
C ASN A 375 -4.19 -4.65 11.98
N ASP A 376 -3.82 -4.19 10.78
CA ASP A 376 -3.06 -2.96 10.54
C ASP A 376 -3.73 -1.68 11.09
N SER A 377 -5.06 -1.70 11.25
CA SER A 377 -5.82 -0.53 11.72
C SER A 377 -5.75 -0.32 13.23
N GLN A 378 -5.37 -1.35 13.99
CA GLN A 378 -5.18 -1.28 15.45
C GLN A 378 -3.80 -0.75 15.84
N LEU A 379 -2.84 -0.71 14.91
CA LEU A 379 -1.50 -0.20 15.19
C LEU A 379 -1.56 1.30 15.52
N PRO A 380 -0.83 1.78 16.55
CA PRO A 380 -0.70 3.21 16.81
C PRO A 380 -0.13 3.93 15.59
N ARG A 381 -0.92 4.84 15.02
CA ARG A 381 -0.49 5.73 13.93
C ARG A 381 -0.07 7.05 14.53
N PHE A 382 1.00 7.63 13.97
CA PHE A 382 1.53 8.86 14.52
C PHE A 382 0.54 10.01 14.43
N THR A 383 0.52 10.81 15.48
CA THR A 383 -0.40 11.92 15.67
C THR A 383 0.36 13.12 16.29
N ARG A 384 -0.37 14.18 16.63
CA ARG A 384 0.18 15.46 17.06
C ARG A 384 -0.22 15.62 18.50
N VAL A 385 0.79 15.61 19.35
CA VAL A 385 0.60 15.66 20.79
C VAL A 385 1.17 16.97 21.34
N PRO A 386 0.60 17.51 22.42
CA PRO A 386 1.19 18.65 23.09
C PRO A 386 2.54 18.27 23.71
N ARG A 387 3.47 19.23 23.78
CA ARG A 387 4.73 19.04 24.51
C ARG A 387 4.45 18.76 25.99
N CYS A 388 5.14 17.76 26.52
CA CYS A 388 5.27 17.56 27.95
C CYS A 388 6.21 18.65 28.51
N LYS A 389 5.80 19.27 29.62
CA LYS A 389 6.63 20.23 30.34
C LYS A 389 7.85 19.54 30.94
N LEU A 390 9.00 20.21 30.96
CA LEU A 390 10.27 19.63 31.43
C LEU A 390 10.22 19.15 32.90
N ASP A 391 9.41 19.81 33.73
CA ASP A 391 9.17 19.43 35.13
C ASP A 391 8.15 18.29 35.30
N LYS A 392 7.61 17.77 34.18
CA LYS A 392 6.55 16.75 34.10
C LYS A 392 5.25 17.16 34.82
N SER A 393 5.03 18.45 35.09
CA SER A 393 3.79 18.96 35.73
C SER A 393 2.55 18.84 34.85
N GLY A 394 2.72 18.64 33.54
CA GLY A 394 1.63 18.51 32.59
C GLY A 394 2.08 18.78 31.16
N PHE A 395 1.15 19.31 30.35
CA PHE A 395 1.37 19.59 28.94
C PHE A 395 1.27 21.08 28.64
N GLU A 396 1.93 21.50 27.57
CA GLU A 396 1.76 22.84 27.00
C GLU A 396 0.36 23.00 26.40
N GLN A 397 -0.30 24.11 26.72
CA GLN A 397 -1.64 24.43 26.20
C GLN A 397 -1.59 25.07 24.80
N ASN A 398 -0.46 25.68 24.44
CA ASN A 398 -0.32 26.37 23.16
C ASN A 398 -0.19 25.35 22.02
N GLN A 399 -1.17 25.34 21.10
CA GLN A 399 -1.19 24.44 19.95
C GLN A 399 0.03 24.56 19.03
N SER A 400 0.68 25.73 18.96
CA SER A 400 1.92 25.89 18.17
C SER A 400 3.09 25.04 18.68
N LEU A 401 3.04 24.62 19.94
CA LEU A 401 4.09 23.80 20.55
C LEU A 401 3.90 22.30 20.32
N TYR A 402 2.77 21.87 19.77
CA TYR A 402 2.51 20.45 19.52
C TYR A 402 3.49 19.89 18.47
N TYR A 403 3.74 18.58 18.52
CA TYR A 403 4.70 17.89 17.66
C TYR A 403 4.16 16.54 17.18
N SER A 404 4.67 16.05 16.04
CA SER A 404 4.37 14.70 15.55
C SER A 404 5.16 13.65 16.31
N ASP A 405 4.45 12.64 16.80
CA ASP A 405 4.96 11.64 17.71
C ASP A 405 5.35 10.32 17.01
N CYS A 406 5.92 10.35 15.79
CA CYS A 406 6.18 9.14 15.00
C CYS A 406 6.96 8.05 15.74
N VAL A 407 8.10 8.43 16.32
CA VAL A 407 8.96 7.48 17.03
C VAL A 407 8.31 7.03 18.33
N GLU A 408 7.59 7.93 18.99
CA GLU A 408 6.82 7.66 20.19
C GLU A 408 5.69 6.66 19.92
N SER A 409 4.91 6.84 18.86
CA SER A 409 3.84 5.93 18.41
C SER A 409 4.38 4.56 18.04
N ALA A 410 5.53 4.53 17.36
CA ALA A 410 6.20 3.27 17.05
C ALA A 410 6.68 2.53 18.31
N LEU A 411 7.19 3.28 19.30
CA LEU A 411 7.52 2.75 20.63
C LEU A 411 6.27 2.29 21.39
N LEU A 412 5.14 2.99 21.28
CA LEU A 412 3.88 2.57 21.92
C LEU A 412 3.49 1.18 21.44
N GLY A 413 3.43 0.97 20.12
CA GLY A 413 3.08 -0.34 19.56
C GLY A 413 4.07 -1.43 19.97
N MET A 414 5.38 -1.14 19.93
CA MET A 414 6.39 -2.08 20.41
C MET A 414 6.19 -2.44 21.90
N PHE A 415 5.98 -1.47 22.79
CA PHE A 415 5.77 -1.73 24.22
C PHE A 415 4.45 -2.45 24.50
N CYS A 416 3.39 -2.18 23.73
CA CYS A 416 2.16 -2.97 23.78
C CYS A 416 2.48 -4.44 23.54
N CYS A 417 3.30 -4.76 22.53
CA CYS A 417 3.69 -6.15 22.30
C CYS A 417 4.59 -6.73 23.40
N LEU A 418 5.55 -5.96 23.91
CA LEU A 418 6.43 -6.42 24.99
C LEU A 418 5.66 -6.70 26.30
N ALA A 419 4.60 -5.93 26.57
CA ALA A 419 3.80 -6.02 27.78
C ALA A 419 2.67 -7.04 27.71
N TYR A 420 2.28 -7.49 26.52
CA TYR A 420 1.06 -8.26 26.33
C TYR A 420 1.16 -9.68 26.88
N ASN A 421 0.22 -10.03 27.75
CA ASN A 421 0.02 -11.37 28.26
C ASN A 421 -1.09 -12.06 27.47
N PRO A 422 -0.77 -13.05 26.60
CA PRO A 422 -1.80 -13.76 25.85
C PRO A 422 -2.69 -14.66 26.74
N GLU A 423 -2.22 -15.08 27.92
CA GLU A 423 -3.00 -15.91 28.86
C GLU A 423 -4.07 -15.08 29.58
N THR A 424 -3.70 -13.91 30.09
CA THR A 424 -4.63 -13.03 30.83
C THR A 424 -5.32 -11.99 29.94
N ARG A 425 -4.86 -11.88 28.68
CA ARG A 425 -5.28 -10.92 27.65
C ARG A 425 -5.16 -9.46 28.10
N LYS A 426 -4.12 -9.17 28.88
CA LYS A 426 -3.84 -7.85 29.48
C LYS A 426 -2.38 -7.46 29.30
N TYR A 427 -2.11 -6.17 29.37
CA TYR A 427 -0.75 -5.65 29.44
C TYR A 427 -0.24 -5.71 30.88
N GLU A 428 0.92 -6.31 31.05
CA GLU A 428 1.63 -6.45 32.32
C GLU A 428 3.06 -5.95 32.15
N THR A 429 3.69 -5.48 33.23
CA THR A 429 5.05 -4.91 33.16
C THR A 429 5.99 -5.48 34.21
N SER A 430 5.49 -6.35 35.10
CA SER A 430 6.26 -6.94 36.21
C SER A 430 7.48 -7.73 35.74
N HIS A 431 7.38 -8.38 34.57
CA HIS A 431 8.46 -9.16 33.96
C HIS A 431 9.61 -8.31 33.41
N MET A 432 9.40 -7.02 33.14
CA MET A 432 10.42 -6.11 32.60
C MET A 432 11.45 -5.66 33.67
N GLY A 433 11.22 -6.02 34.93
CA GLY A 433 12.13 -5.80 36.06
C GLY A 433 11.73 -4.63 36.98
N GLY A 434 12.30 -4.59 38.18
CA GLY A 434 11.92 -3.62 39.21
C GLY A 434 12.34 -2.16 38.96
N LYS A 435 13.12 -1.90 37.89
CA LYS A 435 13.67 -0.58 37.56
C LYS A 435 12.92 0.16 36.44
N ILE A 436 11.81 -0.39 35.96
CA ILE A 436 10.98 0.29 34.97
C ILE A 436 10.40 1.60 35.55
N SER A 437 10.18 2.59 34.68
CA SER A 437 9.64 3.89 35.07
C SER A 437 8.22 3.79 35.63
N ASP A 438 7.88 4.68 36.57
CA ASP A 438 6.53 4.72 37.14
C ASP A 438 5.52 5.22 36.12
N GLU A 439 5.94 6.06 35.16
CA GLU A 439 5.11 6.47 34.04
C GLU A 439 4.68 5.28 33.17
N LEU A 440 5.58 4.32 32.88
CA LEU A 440 5.24 3.12 32.12
C LEU A 440 4.23 2.24 32.87
N LYS A 441 4.45 2.03 34.17
CA LYS A 441 3.52 1.27 35.03
C LYS A 441 2.13 1.92 35.06
N ASN A 442 2.09 3.23 35.27
CA ASN A 442 0.85 3.99 35.34
C ASN A 442 0.10 3.99 34.00
N PHE A 443 0.83 4.02 32.87
CA PHE A 443 0.25 3.94 31.54
C PHE A 443 -0.50 2.62 31.34
N PHE A 444 0.15 1.46 31.52
CA PHE A 444 -0.51 0.16 31.33
C PHE A 444 -1.53 -0.17 32.44
N LYS A 445 -1.45 0.47 33.61
CA LYS A 445 -2.53 0.42 34.61
C LYS A 445 -3.78 1.14 34.11
N LYS A 446 -3.63 2.27 33.41
CA LYS A 446 -4.74 3.04 32.82
C LYS A 446 -5.29 2.37 31.55
N TYR A 447 -4.40 1.77 30.74
CA TYR A 447 -4.74 1.08 29.49
C TYR A 447 -4.32 -0.39 29.58
N PRO A 448 -5.07 -1.25 30.31
CA PRO A 448 -4.63 -2.62 30.63
C PRO A 448 -4.92 -3.65 29.55
N LYS A 449 -5.61 -3.30 28.46
CA LYS A 449 -6.03 -4.23 27.40
C LYS A 449 -5.83 -3.59 26.03
N PRO A 450 -5.67 -4.39 24.96
CA PRO A 450 -5.71 -3.89 23.59
C PRO A 450 -6.99 -3.11 23.31
N THR A 451 -6.84 -2.04 22.55
CA THR A 451 -7.95 -1.22 22.05
C THR A 451 -8.00 -1.30 20.53
N GLU A 452 -9.16 -0.99 19.97
CA GLU A 452 -9.34 -1.09 18.53
C GLU A 452 -8.59 0.00 17.73
N ALA A 453 -8.30 1.11 18.40
CA ALA A 453 -7.62 2.29 17.89
C ALA A 453 -6.91 2.99 19.05
N THR A 454 -5.90 3.80 18.72
CA THR A 454 -5.18 4.62 19.70
C THR A 454 -5.76 6.05 19.70
N SER A 455 -6.35 6.48 20.81
CA SER A 455 -6.94 7.83 20.92
C SER A 455 -5.88 8.91 21.18
N ILE A 456 -6.18 10.19 20.90
CA ILE A 456 -5.27 11.32 21.22
C ILE A 456 -4.89 11.28 22.69
N GLU A 457 -5.85 11.00 23.58
CA GLU A 457 -5.57 10.99 25.01
C GLU A 457 -4.61 9.85 25.38
N MET A 458 -4.69 8.70 24.69
CA MET A 458 -3.71 7.63 24.85
C MET A 458 -2.32 8.05 24.34
N HIS A 459 -2.21 8.65 23.14
CA HIS A 459 -0.95 9.21 22.63
C HIS A 459 -0.34 10.27 23.56
N LYS A 460 -1.17 11.17 24.07
CA LYS A 460 -0.79 12.21 25.02
C LYS A 460 -0.27 11.59 26.31
N GLN A 461 -0.96 10.63 26.91
CA GLN A 461 -0.45 9.95 28.12
C GLN A 461 0.83 9.15 27.82
N TRP A 462 0.93 8.50 26.67
CA TRP A 462 2.13 7.80 26.25
C TRP A 462 3.33 8.73 26.11
N SER A 463 3.12 9.95 25.60
CA SER A 463 4.17 10.97 25.47
C SER A 463 4.86 11.28 26.80
N LYS A 464 4.18 11.14 27.95
CA LYS A 464 4.81 11.30 29.28
C LYS A 464 5.85 10.22 29.60
N VAL A 465 5.68 9.02 29.04
CA VAL A 465 6.57 7.88 29.25
C VAL A 465 7.91 8.10 28.55
N VAL A 466 7.87 8.68 27.34
CA VAL A 466 9.01 8.79 26.42
C VAL A 466 9.64 10.19 26.37
N ALA A 467 8.93 11.23 26.79
CA ALA A 467 9.45 12.60 26.87
C ALA A 467 10.17 12.88 28.19
N CYS A 468 11.01 13.92 28.18
CA CYS A 468 11.69 14.44 29.38
C CYS A 468 12.50 13.37 30.14
N LEU A 469 13.06 12.39 29.41
CA LEU A 469 13.92 11.35 29.99
C LEU A 469 15.23 11.98 30.53
N LYS A 470 15.73 11.43 31.64
CA LYS A 470 16.88 12.01 32.37
C LYS A 470 18.21 11.82 31.63
N ASN A 471 18.31 10.83 30.76
CA ASN A 471 19.53 10.55 30.01
C ASN A 471 19.76 11.59 28.91
N ASP A 472 20.70 12.51 29.13
CA ASP A 472 21.04 13.59 28.19
C ASP A 472 21.70 13.13 26.88
N LYS A 473 22.03 11.84 26.75
CA LYS A 473 22.50 11.26 25.47
C LYS A 473 21.37 10.99 24.49
N ILE A 474 20.11 11.01 24.94
CA ILE A 474 18.93 10.84 24.08
C ILE A 474 18.69 12.14 23.33
N GLU A 475 18.57 12.05 22.01
CA GLU A 475 18.33 13.19 21.14
C GLU A 475 16.86 13.37 20.83
N TYR A 476 16.41 14.62 20.97
CA TYR A 476 15.05 15.08 20.73
C TYR A 476 15.11 16.30 19.81
N LYS A 477 14.07 16.54 19.00
CA LYS A 477 13.99 17.73 18.16
C LYS A 477 13.56 18.98 18.94
N LYS A 478 12.77 18.83 20.02
CA LYS A 478 12.14 19.94 20.75
C LYS A 478 12.25 19.75 22.26
N GLU A 479 13.14 20.42 22.99
CA GLU A 479 13.16 20.45 24.47
C GLU A 479 12.78 19.12 25.16
N LYS A 480 13.52 18.04 24.88
CA LYS A 480 13.25 16.67 25.38
C LYS A 480 11.86 16.08 25.00
N ASN A 481 11.27 16.57 23.93
CA ASN A 481 10.07 16.09 23.25
C ASN A 481 10.38 15.89 21.75
N GLU A 482 9.58 15.08 21.04
CA GLU A 482 9.81 14.67 19.65
C GLU A 482 11.14 13.89 19.49
N LEU A 483 11.10 12.60 19.82
CA LEU A 483 12.26 11.71 19.81
C LEU A 483 12.82 11.55 18.39
N ILE A 484 14.15 11.65 18.24
CA ILE A 484 14.79 11.52 16.94
C ILE A 484 14.95 10.05 16.55
N ALA A 485 14.52 9.70 15.33
CA ALA A 485 14.65 8.35 14.78
C ALA A 485 16.12 7.94 14.59
N GLY A 486 16.40 6.67 14.91
CA GLY A 486 17.72 6.02 14.83
C GLY A 486 17.82 4.91 15.88
N VAL A 487 18.27 3.72 15.47
CA VAL A 487 18.27 2.52 16.34
C VAL A 487 19.00 2.78 17.65
N GLY A 488 20.19 3.40 17.59
CA GLY A 488 20.95 3.73 18.80
C GLY A 488 20.25 4.75 19.71
N ASN A 489 19.49 5.70 19.16
CA ASN A 489 18.74 6.68 19.95
C ASN A 489 17.53 6.05 20.65
N ILE A 490 16.79 5.23 19.90
CA ILE A 490 15.63 4.48 20.38
C ILE A 490 16.04 3.54 21.52
N LEU A 491 17.15 2.82 21.36
CA LEU A 491 17.71 1.97 22.42
C LEU A 491 18.04 2.75 23.70
N LEU A 492 18.59 3.96 23.60
CA LEU A 492 18.85 4.80 24.78
C LEU A 492 17.56 5.17 25.52
N ALA A 493 16.47 5.46 24.78
CA ALA A 493 15.16 5.72 25.38
C ALA A 493 14.60 4.46 26.07
N ILE A 494 14.62 3.30 25.40
CA ILE A 494 14.21 2.01 25.98
C ILE A 494 15.00 1.72 27.27
N SER A 495 16.30 1.98 27.26
CA SER A 495 17.18 1.77 28.42
C SER A 495 16.79 2.60 29.64
N GLU A 496 16.38 3.86 29.43
CA GLU A 496 15.94 4.73 30.52
C GLU A 496 14.53 4.38 31.01
N ILE A 497 13.64 3.98 30.11
CA ILE A 497 12.26 3.56 30.43
C ILE A 497 12.25 2.24 31.21
N THR A 498 13.07 1.27 30.81
CA THR A 498 13.08 -0.09 31.38
C THR A 498 14.10 -0.27 32.52
N GLY A 499 15.06 0.65 32.63
CA GLY A 499 16.18 0.54 33.57
C GLY A 499 17.26 -0.48 33.17
N GLN A 500 17.15 -1.13 32.00
CA GLN A 500 18.15 -2.06 31.47
C GLN A 500 19.37 -1.32 30.89
N LYS A 501 20.24 -0.80 31.75
CA LYS A 501 21.35 0.08 31.32
C LYS A 501 22.55 -0.66 30.71
N LYS A 502 22.98 -1.77 31.33
CA LYS A 502 24.29 -2.37 31.03
C LYS A 502 24.40 -2.91 29.59
N GLU A 503 23.49 -3.79 29.18
CA GLU A 503 23.58 -4.44 27.87
C GLU A 503 23.22 -3.47 26.73
N ILE A 504 22.20 -2.61 26.94
CA ILE A 504 21.80 -1.62 25.94
C ILE A 504 22.91 -0.59 25.68
N LEU A 505 23.59 -0.09 26.73
CA LEU A 505 24.70 0.86 26.53
C LEU A 505 25.87 0.23 25.77
N LYS A 506 26.19 -1.04 26.02
CA LYS A 506 27.22 -1.75 25.23
C LYS A 506 26.83 -1.83 23.76
N LEU A 507 25.58 -2.19 23.46
CA LEU A 507 25.07 -2.23 22.09
C LEU A 507 25.17 -0.85 21.42
N VAL A 508 24.75 0.22 22.11
CA VAL A 508 24.84 1.59 21.61
C VAL A 508 26.30 2.01 21.33
N GLU A 509 27.27 1.60 22.15
CA GLU A 509 28.68 1.86 21.87
C GLU A 509 29.18 1.06 20.64
N SER A 510 28.74 -0.18 20.45
CA SER A 510 29.04 -0.95 19.23
C SER A 510 28.49 -0.28 17.97
N ILE A 511 27.26 0.25 18.02
CA ILE A 511 26.66 1.03 16.93
C ILE A 511 27.50 2.28 16.64
N LYS A 512 27.89 3.04 17.67
CA LYS A 512 28.76 4.22 17.51
C LYS A 512 30.12 3.86 16.90
N ALA A 513 30.70 2.74 17.28
CA ALA A 513 31.97 2.27 16.72
C ALA A 513 31.83 1.92 15.23
N ALA A 514 30.75 1.26 14.83
CA ALA A 514 30.44 0.99 13.42
C ALA A 514 30.26 2.30 12.61
N CYS A 515 29.51 3.25 13.16
CA CYS A 515 29.31 4.57 12.55
C CYS A 515 30.61 5.35 12.37
N LYS A 516 31.47 5.39 13.40
CA LYS A 516 32.79 6.06 13.33
C LYS A 516 33.70 5.43 12.29
N ALA A 517 33.65 4.10 12.14
CA ALA A 517 34.42 3.39 11.13
C ALA A 517 33.87 3.59 9.71
N GLY A 518 32.65 4.12 9.55
CA GLY A 518 31.97 4.22 8.26
C GLY A 518 31.71 2.86 7.60
N LYS A 519 31.80 1.76 8.35
CA LYS A 519 31.70 0.39 7.84
C LYS A 519 30.89 -0.51 8.77
N LEU A 520 29.80 -1.04 8.23
CA LEU A 520 28.96 -2.09 8.82
C LEU A 520 29.20 -3.38 8.02
N ASP A 521 30.07 -4.25 8.54
CA ASP A 521 30.30 -5.58 7.95
C ASP A 521 29.32 -6.61 8.53
N HIS A 522 29.18 -7.75 7.84
CA HIS A 522 28.26 -8.82 8.21
C HIS A 522 28.42 -9.28 9.67
N LYS A 523 29.66 -9.36 10.19
CA LYS A 523 29.89 -9.79 11.58
C LYS A 523 29.33 -8.79 12.58
N LYS A 524 29.50 -7.49 12.33
CA LYS A 524 28.91 -6.44 13.17
C LYS A 524 27.40 -6.39 13.06
N GLU A 525 26.86 -6.57 11.86
CA GLU A 525 25.41 -6.61 11.61
C GLU A 525 24.76 -7.73 12.42
N VAL A 526 25.30 -8.96 12.32
CA VAL A 526 24.83 -10.11 13.11
C VAL A 526 24.94 -9.84 14.61
N TYR A 527 26.09 -9.35 15.08
CA TYR A 527 26.25 -9.02 16.49
C TYR A 527 25.21 -8.00 17.00
N ILE A 528 24.91 -6.97 16.20
CA ILE A 528 23.93 -5.95 16.55
C ILE A 528 22.53 -6.56 16.56
N ALA A 529 22.17 -7.36 15.54
CA ALA A 529 20.89 -8.05 15.44
C ALA A 529 20.66 -9.00 16.64
N ASP A 530 21.62 -9.88 16.94
CA ASP A 530 21.55 -10.83 18.07
C ASP A 530 21.34 -10.10 19.41
N LYS A 531 21.97 -8.92 19.57
CA LYS A 531 21.83 -8.11 20.78
C LYS A 531 20.47 -7.43 20.86
N ILE A 532 19.93 -6.93 19.75
CA ILE A 532 18.58 -6.39 19.67
C ILE A 532 17.57 -7.48 20.05
N GLU A 533 17.70 -8.66 19.45
CA GLU A 533 16.86 -9.83 19.75
C GLU A 533 16.92 -10.19 21.24
N SER A 534 18.12 -10.28 21.81
CA SER A 534 18.31 -10.60 23.23
C SER A 534 17.64 -9.57 24.15
N ILE A 535 17.73 -8.28 23.83
CA ILE A 535 17.08 -7.21 24.59
C ILE A 535 15.55 -7.35 24.51
N ILE A 536 14.99 -7.54 23.30
CA ILE A 536 13.55 -7.71 23.09
C ILE A 536 13.02 -8.95 23.81
N LYS A 537 13.68 -10.11 23.66
CA LYS A 537 13.34 -11.35 24.40
C LYS A 537 13.36 -11.17 25.92
N SER A 538 14.29 -10.36 26.43
CA SER A 538 14.36 -10.08 27.87
C SER A 538 13.16 -9.25 28.34
N LEU A 539 12.72 -8.27 27.53
CA LEU A 539 11.63 -7.33 27.84
C LEU A 539 10.23 -7.89 27.50
N SER A 540 10.13 -8.88 26.62
CA SER A 540 8.85 -9.45 26.21
C SER A 540 8.27 -10.36 27.29
N LEU A 541 6.97 -10.29 27.54
CA LEU A 541 6.30 -11.21 28.44
C LEU A 541 6.16 -12.58 27.79
N ASN A 542 5.69 -12.60 26.54
CA ASN A 542 5.74 -13.80 25.72
C ASN A 542 7.19 -14.11 25.33
N LYS A 543 7.71 -15.22 25.84
CA LYS A 543 9.08 -15.67 25.55
C LYS A 543 9.22 -16.40 24.21
N HIS A 544 8.12 -16.78 23.59
CA HIS A 544 8.05 -17.26 22.21
C HIS A 544 7.99 -16.07 21.25
N VAL A 545 9.08 -15.30 21.23
CA VAL A 545 9.27 -14.15 20.35
C VAL A 545 10.54 -14.33 19.52
N GLU A 546 10.44 -14.06 18.23
CA GLU A 546 11.54 -14.07 17.26
C GLU A 546 11.74 -12.64 16.75
N VAL A 547 13.00 -12.26 16.52
CA VAL A 547 13.35 -10.91 16.05
C VAL A 547 14.29 -10.99 14.88
N ASP A 548 13.90 -10.40 13.76
CA ASP A 548 14.74 -10.27 12.57
C ASP A 548 15.04 -8.79 12.29
N CYS A 549 16.32 -8.45 12.14
CA CYS A 549 16.73 -7.11 11.74
C CYS A 549 17.06 -7.10 10.25
N ASN A 550 16.18 -6.48 9.47
CA ASN A 550 16.31 -6.36 8.02
C ASN A 550 16.81 -4.97 7.62
N ARG A 551 17.41 -4.89 6.42
CA ARG A 551 17.83 -3.63 5.78
C ARG A 551 18.70 -2.74 6.68
N MET A 552 19.53 -3.35 7.54
CA MET A 552 20.37 -2.63 8.47
C MET A 552 21.46 -1.87 7.71
N ARG A 553 21.52 -0.55 7.88
CA ARG A 553 22.51 0.29 7.21
C ARG A 553 22.96 1.47 8.05
N LEU A 554 24.17 1.93 7.78
CA LEU A 554 24.64 3.21 8.31
C LEU A 554 23.83 4.34 7.69
N GLY A 555 23.33 5.23 8.54
CA GLY A 555 22.57 6.39 8.13
C GLY A 555 22.85 7.58 9.03
N LYS A 556 22.03 8.61 8.87
CA LYS A 556 22.09 9.80 9.72
C LYS A 556 20.73 10.03 10.34
N ARG A 557 20.76 10.43 11.61
CA ARG A 557 19.63 11.04 12.31
C ARG A 557 19.22 12.33 11.59
N SER A 558 18.03 12.85 11.89
CA SER A 558 17.62 14.18 11.44
C SER A 558 18.51 15.30 12.00
N SER A 559 19.21 15.07 13.11
CA SER A 559 20.26 15.96 13.64
C SER A 559 21.57 15.92 12.83
N GLY A 560 21.69 15.04 11.84
CA GLY A 560 22.91 14.82 11.04
C GLY A 560 23.93 13.88 11.67
N LYS A 561 23.74 13.47 12.93
CA LYS A 561 24.61 12.50 13.62
C LYS A 561 24.45 11.10 13.04
N ALA A 562 25.55 10.38 12.90
CA ALA A 562 25.55 9.01 12.39
C ALA A 562 24.86 8.03 13.36
N ASP A 563 24.07 7.10 12.81
CA ASP A 563 23.38 6.02 13.51
C ASP A 563 23.09 4.87 12.54
N ILE A 564 22.38 3.85 13.00
CA ILE A 564 21.81 2.79 12.16
C ILE A 564 20.33 3.07 11.88
N LEU A 565 19.96 2.85 10.62
CA LEU A 565 18.60 2.74 10.13
C LEU A 565 18.35 1.26 9.81
N ALA A 566 17.19 0.73 10.20
CA ALA A 566 16.88 -0.69 10.06
C ALA A 566 15.37 -0.91 10.14
N GLU A 567 14.94 -2.06 9.63
CA GLU A 567 13.62 -2.62 9.83
C GLU A 567 13.73 -3.74 10.87
N ILE A 568 12.99 -3.65 11.98
CA ILE A 568 13.03 -4.62 13.08
C ILE A 568 11.70 -5.36 13.12
N ASN A 569 11.71 -6.62 12.67
CA ASN A 569 10.56 -7.50 12.71
C ASN A 569 10.52 -8.21 14.05
N ILE A 570 9.35 -8.24 14.69
CA ILE A 570 9.13 -8.93 15.96
C ILE A 570 7.92 -9.83 15.81
N THR A 571 8.14 -11.15 15.81
CA THR A 571 7.12 -12.18 15.60
C THR A 571 6.86 -12.94 16.89
N TYR A 572 5.60 -13.07 17.27
CA TYR A 572 5.14 -13.76 18.48
C TYR A 572 4.41 -15.02 18.10
N THR A 573 4.63 -16.09 18.86
CA THR A 573 3.89 -17.34 18.72
C THR A 573 3.14 -17.66 20.01
N PHE A 574 1.88 -18.01 19.91
CA PHE A 574 1.05 -18.43 21.04
C PHE A 574 -0.08 -19.34 20.55
N ASP A 575 -0.31 -20.46 21.26
CA ASP A 575 -1.42 -21.39 20.97
C ASP A 575 -1.52 -21.81 19.48
N GLY A 576 -0.37 -22.17 18.90
CA GLY A 576 -0.26 -22.59 17.50
C GLY A 576 -0.49 -21.50 16.45
N ALA A 577 -0.75 -20.26 16.86
CA ALA A 577 -0.83 -19.09 15.99
C ALA A 577 0.45 -18.25 16.08
N SER A 578 0.76 -17.53 15.02
CA SER A 578 1.86 -16.56 14.99
C SER A 578 1.41 -15.23 14.40
N ASN A 579 1.93 -14.13 14.93
CA ASN A 579 1.64 -12.78 14.47
C ASN A 579 2.78 -11.84 14.87
N GLY A 580 2.98 -10.73 14.16
CA GLY A 580 4.11 -9.85 14.44
C GLY A 580 3.92 -8.41 14.03
N ILE A 581 4.89 -7.58 14.39
CA ILE A 581 4.99 -6.19 13.95
C ILE A 581 6.36 -5.95 13.32
N SER A 582 6.42 -5.08 12.31
CA SER A 582 7.65 -4.56 11.74
C SER A 582 7.79 -3.09 12.13
N LEU A 583 8.92 -2.75 12.73
CA LEU A 583 9.31 -1.38 13.09
C LEU A 583 10.33 -0.88 12.07
N ASP A 584 9.89 -0.01 11.16
CA ASP A 584 10.74 0.55 10.11
C ASP A 584 11.31 1.91 10.55
N ILE A 585 12.63 1.98 10.77
CA ILE A 585 13.33 3.16 11.29
C ILE A 585 14.10 3.84 10.15
N LYS A 586 13.56 4.96 9.68
CA LYS A 586 14.11 5.78 8.59
C LYS A 586 14.70 7.10 9.10
N GLN A 587 15.38 7.84 8.24
CA GLN A 587 15.86 9.16 8.60
C GLN A 587 14.68 10.09 8.88
N GLY A 588 14.51 10.48 10.15
CA GLY A 588 13.50 11.47 10.56
C GLY A 588 12.12 10.91 10.89
N HIS A 589 11.86 9.62 10.63
CA HIS A 589 10.56 8.97 10.81
C HIS A 589 10.73 7.52 11.32
N ALA A 590 9.72 6.98 12.01
CA ALA A 590 9.60 5.56 12.31
C ALA A 590 8.15 5.12 12.19
N GLU A 591 7.89 3.96 11.59
CA GLU A 591 6.54 3.45 11.31
C GLU A 591 6.39 2.00 11.81
N LEU A 592 5.15 1.61 12.12
CA LEU A 592 4.76 0.23 12.40
C LEU A 592 3.89 -0.34 11.26
N SER A 593 4.17 -1.59 10.90
CA SER A 593 3.30 -2.40 10.05
C SER A 593 3.08 -3.78 10.65
N LEU A 594 1.97 -4.46 10.32
CA LEU A 594 1.69 -5.80 10.82
C LEU A 594 2.36 -6.86 9.94
N ILE A 595 3.04 -7.82 10.57
CA ILE A 595 3.56 -9.03 9.93
C ILE A 595 2.50 -10.11 10.12
N SER A 596 1.66 -10.31 9.12
CA SER A 596 0.53 -11.24 9.24
C SER A 596 0.95 -12.70 9.00
N SER A 597 0.53 -13.60 9.88
CA SER A 597 0.52 -15.06 9.68
C SER A 597 -0.71 -15.69 10.36
N LEU A 598 -0.98 -16.97 10.02
CA LEU A 598 -2.24 -17.72 10.23
C LEU A 598 -3.00 -17.44 11.54
N ASN A 599 -4.30 -17.13 11.41
CA ASN A 599 -5.22 -16.98 12.55
C ASN A 599 -5.98 -18.28 12.87
N SER A 600 -5.94 -18.68 14.14
CA SER A 600 -6.86 -19.61 14.78
C SER A 600 -7.75 -18.84 15.77
N ASN A 601 -8.62 -17.95 15.27
CA ASN A 601 -9.52 -17.18 16.13
C ASN A 601 -10.59 -18.08 16.81
N PRO A 602 -11.04 -17.77 18.04
CA PRO A 602 -12.02 -18.56 18.78
C PRO A 602 -13.38 -18.69 18.08
N ALA A 603 -14.09 -19.80 18.32
CA ALA A 603 -15.44 -20.04 17.79
C ALA A 603 -16.44 -18.94 18.16
N GLN A 604 -16.35 -18.39 19.39
CA GLN A 604 -17.23 -17.33 19.87
C GLN A 604 -17.15 -16.04 19.02
N ILE A 605 -15.98 -15.66 18.51
CA ILE A 605 -15.86 -14.48 17.62
C ILE A 605 -16.63 -14.71 16.32
N LYS A 606 -16.67 -15.95 15.81
CA LYS A 606 -17.41 -16.28 14.59
C LYS A 606 -18.91 -16.08 14.78
N GLU A 607 -19.46 -16.50 15.93
CA GLU A 607 -20.88 -16.33 16.26
C GLU A 607 -21.27 -14.84 16.27
N GLU A 608 -20.45 -13.97 16.86
CA GLU A 608 -20.67 -12.51 16.88
C GLU A 608 -20.69 -11.90 15.47
N TYR A 609 -19.77 -12.34 14.59
CA TYR A 609 -19.77 -11.89 13.19
C TYR A 609 -21.05 -12.36 12.46
N GLU A 610 -21.46 -13.61 12.63
CA GLU A 610 -22.70 -14.11 12.02
C GLU A 610 -23.95 -13.40 12.58
N GLU A 611 -23.96 -13.03 13.86
CA GLU A 611 -25.04 -12.23 14.46
C GLU A 611 -25.15 -10.86 13.79
N VAL A 612 -24.04 -10.12 13.67
CA VAL A 612 -24.03 -8.82 12.96
C VAL A 612 -24.48 -9.02 11.51
N LYS A 613 -24.00 -10.07 10.82
CA LYS A 613 -24.45 -10.38 9.46
C LYS A 613 -25.96 -10.56 9.38
N ASN A 614 -26.54 -11.35 10.27
CA ASN A 614 -27.98 -11.62 10.31
C ASN A 614 -28.80 -10.36 10.57
N ILE A 615 -28.35 -9.50 11.50
CA ILE A 615 -29.03 -8.23 11.83
C ILE A 615 -29.05 -7.29 10.63
N TYR A 616 -27.98 -7.25 9.85
CA TYR A 616 -27.85 -6.35 8.70
C TYR A 616 -28.34 -6.95 7.37
N SER A 617 -28.56 -8.27 7.29
CA SER A 617 -28.98 -8.99 6.07
C SER A 617 -30.27 -8.48 5.43
N GLY A 618 -31.17 -7.87 6.22
CA GLY A 618 -32.42 -7.29 5.76
C GLY A 618 -32.36 -5.79 5.42
N ILE A 619 -31.18 -5.15 5.50
CA ILE A 619 -31.02 -3.71 5.26
C ILE A 619 -30.57 -3.45 3.82
N ASP A 620 -31.54 -3.15 2.95
CA ASP A 620 -31.28 -2.84 1.55
C ASP A 620 -30.87 -1.37 1.33
N CYS A 621 -29.68 -1.00 1.84
CA CYS A 621 -29.04 0.28 1.58
C CYS A 621 -27.53 0.25 1.88
N TYR A 622 -26.83 1.34 1.59
CA TYR A 622 -25.37 1.44 1.74
C TYR A 622 -24.80 0.89 3.06
N ILE A 623 -25.42 1.21 4.22
CA ILE A 623 -24.90 0.70 5.51
C ILE A 623 -25.06 -0.82 5.63
N GLY A 624 -26.13 -1.40 5.09
CA GLY A 624 -26.31 -2.84 5.04
C GLY A 624 -25.23 -3.51 4.20
N TYR A 625 -25.00 -3.01 2.98
CA TYR A 625 -24.00 -3.60 2.09
C TYR A 625 -22.57 -3.47 2.61
N ILE A 626 -22.20 -2.31 3.17
CA ILE A 626 -20.82 -2.13 3.67
C ILE A 626 -20.55 -2.98 4.91
N VAL A 627 -21.55 -3.18 5.79
CA VAL A 627 -21.43 -4.07 6.95
C VAL A 627 -21.36 -5.53 6.51
N ASP A 628 -22.25 -5.96 5.60
CA ASP A 628 -22.24 -7.34 5.09
C ASP A 628 -20.90 -7.67 4.39
N GLN A 629 -20.38 -6.76 3.58
CA GLN A 629 -19.08 -6.91 2.94
C GLN A 629 -17.93 -6.99 3.96
N TYR A 630 -17.93 -6.13 4.98
CA TYR A 630 -16.93 -6.14 6.04
C TYR A 630 -16.96 -7.46 6.82
N VAL A 631 -18.13 -7.85 7.31
CA VAL A 631 -18.33 -9.08 8.08
C VAL A 631 -18.00 -10.31 7.25
N SER A 632 -18.43 -10.38 5.99
CA SER A 632 -18.14 -11.50 5.10
C SER A 632 -16.65 -11.60 4.76
N ALA A 633 -15.93 -10.48 4.63
CA ALA A 633 -14.49 -10.48 4.44
C ALA A 633 -13.76 -11.02 5.69
N GLU A 634 -14.13 -10.55 6.88
CA GLU A 634 -13.56 -11.03 8.15
C GLU A 634 -13.87 -12.51 8.40
N LEU A 635 -15.12 -12.95 8.19
CA LEU A 635 -15.52 -14.36 8.26
C LEU A 635 -14.74 -15.23 7.27
N SER A 636 -14.50 -14.76 6.05
CA SER A 636 -13.71 -15.51 5.06
C SER A 636 -12.27 -15.75 5.53
N VAL A 637 -11.65 -14.77 6.20
CA VAL A 637 -10.34 -14.94 6.83
C VAL A 637 -10.40 -15.95 7.98
N LEU A 638 -11.52 -16.04 8.69
CA LEU A 638 -11.75 -16.98 9.79
C LEU A 638 -12.02 -18.44 9.35
N TYR A 639 -12.61 -18.65 8.17
CA TYR A 639 -13.01 -19.98 7.68
C TYR A 639 -11.96 -20.68 6.82
N PHE A 640 -11.12 -19.96 6.08
CA PHE A 640 -10.23 -20.56 5.09
C PHE A 640 -8.77 -20.61 5.54
N CYS A 641 -8.12 -21.76 5.36
CA CYS A 641 -6.66 -21.81 5.22
C CYS A 641 -6.27 -20.86 4.07
N ASN A 642 -5.28 -20.01 4.32
CA ASN A 642 -4.92 -18.85 3.49
C ASN A 642 -4.86 -19.15 1.97
N SER A 643 -4.47 -20.37 1.56
CA SER A 643 -4.38 -20.78 0.15
C SER A 643 -5.70 -20.74 -0.63
N ALA A 644 -6.80 -21.28 -0.10
CA ALA A 644 -8.08 -21.35 -0.82
C ALA A 644 -8.73 -19.97 -0.98
N TYR A 645 -8.62 -19.12 0.05
CA TYR A 645 -9.07 -17.73 0.00
C TYR A 645 -8.24 -16.91 -1.01
N ILE A 646 -6.91 -17.08 -1.00
CA ILE A 646 -6.01 -16.44 -1.99
C ILE A 646 -6.39 -16.87 -3.41
N ASP A 647 -6.67 -18.15 -3.66
CA ASP A 647 -7.02 -18.66 -4.99
C ASP A 647 -8.37 -18.15 -5.49
N ASN A 648 -9.39 -18.11 -4.62
CA ASN A 648 -10.70 -17.54 -4.98
C ASN A 648 -10.58 -16.04 -5.25
N ARG A 649 -9.83 -15.29 -4.42
CA ARG A 649 -9.55 -13.87 -4.66
C ARG A 649 -8.78 -13.65 -5.96
N LYS A 650 -7.83 -14.52 -6.28
CA LYS A 650 -7.08 -14.50 -7.55
C LYS A 650 -8.00 -14.70 -8.76
N LYS A 651 -8.94 -15.66 -8.70
CA LYS A 651 -9.93 -15.88 -9.77
C LYS A 651 -10.81 -14.64 -9.98
N SER A 652 -11.34 -14.07 -8.90
CA SER A 652 -12.18 -12.86 -8.97
C SER A 652 -11.40 -11.66 -9.53
N LEU A 653 -10.16 -11.43 -9.07
CA LEU A 653 -9.30 -10.38 -9.61
C LEU A 653 -9.01 -10.58 -11.11
N ASN A 654 -8.75 -11.82 -11.54
CA ASN A 654 -8.51 -12.12 -12.95
C ASN A 654 -9.74 -11.81 -13.81
N LEU A 655 -10.94 -12.17 -13.36
CA LEU A 655 -12.18 -11.85 -14.07
C LEU A 655 -12.39 -10.34 -14.18
N ILE A 656 -12.08 -9.59 -13.12
CA ILE A 656 -12.20 -8.14 -13.13
C ILE A 656 -11.19 -7.48 -14.07
N ILE A 657 -9.94 -7.96 -14.08
CA ILE A 657 -8.86 -7.44 -14.96
C ILE A 657 -9.11 -7.82 -16.43
N GLN A 658 -9.72 -8.98 -16.68
CA GLN A 658 -10.12 -9.42 -18.02
C GLN A 658 -11.41 -8.72 -18.51
N GLY A 659 -12.22 -8.19 -17.60
CA GLY A 659 -13.40 -7.38 -17.89
C GLY A 659 -13.06 -5.95 -18.33
N GLU A 660 -14.09 -5.16 -18.65
CA GLU A 660 -13.94 -3.76 -19.07
C GLU A 660 -13.37 -2.86 -17.96
N SER A 661 -12.85 -1.70 -18.36
CA SER A 661 -12.15 -0.73 -17.50
C SER A 661 -12.90 -0.25 -16.25
N GLU A 662 -14.22 -0.43 -16.18
CA GLU A 662 -15.03 -0.05 -15.00
C GLU A 662 -14.84 -1.01 -13.82
N GLY A 663 -14.27 -2.20 -14.06
CA GLY A 663 -13.97 -3.18 -13.02
C GLY A 663 -12.96 -2.73 -11.95
N ILE A 664 -12.14 -1.70 -12.22
CA ILE A 664 -11.09 -1.22 -11.29
C ILE A 664 -11.70 -0.81 -9.94
N TYR A 665 -12.86 -0.16 -9.95
CA TYR A 665 -13.50 0.28 -8.72
C TYR A 665 -14.02 -0.86 -7.86
N LYS A 666 -14.38 -2.00 -8.47
CA LYS A 666 -14.71 -3.23 -7.74
C LYS A 666 -13.52 -3.74 -6.94
N ILE A 667 -12.30 -3.62 -7.49
CA ILE A 667 -11.06 -4.02 -6.80
C ILE A 667 -10.88 -3.23 -5.51
N PHE A 668 -11.28 -1.95 -5.49
CA PHE A 668 -11.14 -1.10 -4.29
C PHE A 668 -12.03 -1.55 -3.13
N LEU A 669 -13.06 -2.37 -3.38
CA LEU A 669 -13.96 -2.94 -2.37
C LEU A 669 -13.43 -4.26 -1.76
N LEU A 670 -12.36 -4.83 -2.30
CA LEU A 670 -11.78 -6.10 -1.83
C LEU A 670 -10.87 -5.92 -0.59
N GLY A 671 -11.04 -4.82 0.15
CA GLY A 671 -10.21 -4.44 1.29
C GLY A 671 -8.96 -3.63 0.92
N LYS A 672 -8.24 -3.14 1.95
CA LYS A 672 -7.06 -2.29 1.79
C LYS A 672 -5.96 -3.02 1.01
N MET A 673 -5.46 -2.41 -0.07
CA MET A 673 -4.38 -2.98 -0.90
C MET A 673 -2.99 -2.57 -0.40
N SER A 674 -2.66 -2.92 0.85
CA SER A 674 -1.31 -2.70 1.42
C SER A 674 -0.32 -3.79 1.02
N SER A 675 -0.75 -5.05 0.95
CA SER A 675 0.12 -6.22 0.70
C SER A 675 0.81 -6.21 -0.67
N SER A 676 2.15 -6.29 -0.68
CA SER A 676 2.96 -6.47 -1.88
C SER A 676 2.59 -7.73 -2.67
N TYR A 677 2.10 -8.79 -2.00
CA TYR A 677 1.66 -9.99 -2.69
C TYR A 677 0.41 -9.74 -3.55
N SER A 678 -0.60 -9.06 -3.00
CA SER A 678 -1.81 -8.70 -3.75
C SER A 678 -1.50 -7.78 -4.93
N LYS A 679 -0.63 -6.77 -4.72
CA LYS A 679 -0.16 -5.86 -5.79
C LYS A 679 0.54 -6.64 -6.91
N ARG A 680 1.44 -7.56 -6.55
CA ARG A 680 2.13 -8.47 -7.50
C ARG A 680 1.14 -9.27 -8.34
N GLN A 681 0.09 -9.84 -7.74
CA GLN A 681 -0.89 -10.63 -8.50
C GLN A 681 -1.63 -9.78 -9.53
N ILE A 682 -2.03 -8.56 -9.17
CA ILE A 682 -2.72 -7.65 -10.09
C ILE A 682 -1.82 -7.27 -11.27
N ILE A 683 -0.57 -6.88 -11.00
CA ILE A 683 0.41 -6.52 -12.02
C ILE A 683 0.67 -7.70 -12.95
N ARG A 684 0.91 -8.90 -12.39
CA ARG A 684 1.08 -10.14 -13.15
C ARG A 684 -0.12 -10.41 -14.06
N SER A 685 -1.33 -10.33 -13.54
CA SER A 685 -2.55 -10.59 -14.33
C SER A 685 -2.73 -9.58 -15.45
N PHE A 686 -2.43 -8.30 -15.20
CA PHE A 686 -2.48 -7.26 -16.23
C PHE A 686 -1.44 -7.51 -17.34
N ILE A 687 -0.15 -7.70 -16.98
CA ILE A 687 0.91 -8.03 -17.94
C ILE A 687 0.53 -9.25 -18.76
N ASN A 688 0.10 -10.33 -18.10
CA ASN A 688 -0.32 -11.55 -18.78
C ASN A 688 -1.50 -11.32 -19.73
N SER A 689 -2.44 -10.45 -19.38
CA SER A 689 -3.62 -10.17 -20.22
C SER A 689 -3.33 -9.31 -21.45
N THR A 690 -2.18 -8.63 -21.49
CA THR A 690 -1.82 -7.61 -22.50
C THR A 690 -0.69 -8.02 -23.46
N ILE A 691 -0.02 -9.16 -23.23
CA ILE A 691 1.11 -9.67 -24.05
C ILE A 691 0.88 -9.65 -25.56
N ASP A 692 -0.35 -9.90 -25.99
CA ASP A 692 -0.78 -10.02 -27.38
C ASP A 692 -1.65 -8.84 -27.84
N LYS A 693 -1.65 -7.72 -27.09
CA LYS A 693 -2.51 -6.57 -27.34
C LYS A 693 -1.70 -5.28 -27.32
N GLU A 694 -2.00 -4.38 -28.25
CA GLU A 694 -1.58 -2.99 -28.12
C GLU A 694 -2.46 -2.30 -27.08
N VAL A 695 -1.85 -1.77 -26.03
CA VAL A 695 -2.55 -1.05 -24.97
C VAL A 695 -2.00 0.35 -24.82
N SER A 696 -2.85 1.35 -24.99
CA SER A 696 -2.44 2.74 -24.80
C SER A 696 -1.96 3.00 -23.36
N PRO A 697 -0.94 3.85 -23.13
CA PRO A 697 -0.60 4.37 -21.81
C PRO A 697 -1.74 5.17 -21.16
N THR A 698 -2.72 5.63 -21.95
CA THR A 698 -3.94 6.28 -21.46
C THR A 698 -5.01 5.31 -20.99
N ASN A 699 -4.83 4.00 -21.20
CA ASN A 699 -5.76 2.97 -20.72
C ASN A 699 -5.84 3.00 -19.18
N ARG A 700 -7.07 2.90 -18.64
CA ARG A 700 -7.29 3.00 -17.19
C ARG A 700 -6.61 1.87 -16.40
N LEU A 701 -6.56 0.65 -16.92
CA LEU A 701 -5.87 -0.46 -16.26
C LEU A 701 -4.35 -0.22 -16.26
N THR A 702 -3.78 0.31 -17.34
CA THR A 702 -2.37 0.71 -17.40
C THR A 702 -2.04 1.75 -16.34
N ARG A 703 -2.87 2.79 -16.20
CA ARG A 703 -2.68 3.84 -15.17
C ARG A 703 -2.83 3.29 -13.76
N PHE A 704 -3.81 2.41 -13.53
CA PHE A 704 -4.00 1.72 -12.26
C PHE A 704 -2.77 0.88 -11.87
N THR A 705 -2.22 0.07 -12.77
CA THR A 705 -1.02 -0.73 -12.49
C THR A 705 0.24 0.12 -12.39
N ALA A 706 0.34 1.23 -13.12
CA ALA A 706 1.42 2.20 -12.98
C ALA A 706 1.39 2.84 -11.58
N ASN A 707 0.21 3.15 -11.04
CA ASN A 707 0.05 3.66 -9.68
C ASN A 707 0.40 2.60 -8.62
N LEU A 708 0.09 1.33 -8.87
CA LEU A 708 0.54 0.23 -7.99
C LEU A 708 2.06 0.12 -7.94
N LEU A 709 2.74 0.19 -9.10
CA LEU A 709 4.21 0.20 -9.18
C LEU A 709 4.82 1.41 -8.47
N GLY A 710 4.20 2.58 -8.62
CA GLY A 710 4.60 3.79 -7.91
C GLY A 710 4.39 3.75 -6.39
N SER A 711 3.69 2.75 -5.86
CA SER A 711 3.37 2.62 -4.43
C SER A 711 4.26 1.62 -3.68
N VAL A 712 5.33 1.14 -4.30
CA VAL A 712 6.23 0.14 -3.72
C VAL A 712 7.69 0.54 -3.94
N PRO A 713 8.59 0.27 -2.98
CA PRO A 713 9.99 0.71 -3.08
C PRO A 713 10.76 -0.13 -4.11
N LEU A 714 10.71 0.25 -5.38
CA LEU A 714 11.32 -0.52 -6.48
C LEU A 714 12.86 -0.50 -6.49
N ASN A 715 13.49 0.32 -5.64
CA ASN A 715 14.91 0.24 -5.34
C ASN A 715 15.28 -1.02 -4.54
N ASP A 716 14.33 -1.57 -3.77
CA ASP A 716 14.51 -2.85 -3.06
C ASP A 716 14.47 -4.03 -4.05
N ALA A 717 15.56 -4.79 -4.08
CA ALA A 717 15.76 -5.92 -5.01
C ALA A 717 14.64 -6.97 -4.94
N ASN A 718 14.21 -7.34 -3.72
CA ASN A 718 13.14 -8.34 -3.52
C ASN A 718 11.79 -7.81 -4.00
N THR A 719 11.46 -6.57 -3.68
CA THR A 719 10.24 -5.90 -4.13
C THR A 719 10.23 -5.78 -5.65
N ARG A 720 11.34 -5.35 -6.26
CA ARG A 720 11.48 -5.26 -7.72
C ARG A 720 11.33 -6.63 -8.38
N LEU A 721 11.96 -7.67 -7.85
CA LEU A 721 11.74 -9.05 -8.30
C LEU A 721 10.27 -9.45 -8.23
N MET A 722 9.60 -9.20 -7.10
CA MET A 722 8.19 -9.52 -6.95
C MET A 722 7.29 -8.83 -7.99
N MET A 723 7.56 -7.57 -8.29
CA MET A 723 6.71 -6.75 -9.16
C MET A 723 7.02 -6.93 -10.64
N LEU A 724 8.30 -7.05 -11.00
CA LEU A 724 8.77 -7.01 -12.40
C LEU A 724 9.04 -8.40 -13.01
N ALA A 725 8.90 -9.49 -12.26
CA ALA A 725 9.24 -10.85 -12.73
C ALA A 725 8.58 -11.25 -14.07
N ASN A 726 7.39 -10.73 -14.39
CA ASN A 726 6.66 -11.06 -15.61
C ASN A 726 6.94 -10.10 -16.79
N PHE A 727 7.70 -9.03 -16.57
CA PHE A 727 7.93 -7.99 -17.58
C PHE A 727 8.76 -8.49 -18.78
N PRO A 728 9.78 -9.37 -18.60
CA PRO A 728 10.50 -9.96 -19.73
C PRO A 728 9.63 -10.75 -20.73
N PHE A 729 8.41 -11.10 -20.36
CA PHE A 729 7.45 -11.80 -21.22
C PHE A 729 6.67 -10.87 -22.15
N HIS A 730 6.84 -9.55 -22.01
CA HIS A 730 6.10 -8.54 -22.74
C HIS A 730 7.05 -7.71 -23.62
N ALA A 731 6.78 -7.59 -24.91
CA ALA A 731 7.71 -6.95 -25.85
C ALA A 731 7.88 -5.43 -25.64
N SER A 732 6.81 -4.75 -25.20
CA SER A 732 6.73 -3.28 -25.15
C SER A 732 6.25 -2.73 -23.80
N TRP A 733 6.50 -3.41 -22.68
CA TRP A 733 6.02 -2.96 -21.37
C TRP A 733 6.54 -1.57 -20.97
N GLN A 734 7.68 -1.14 -21.52
CA GLN A 734 8.30 0.16 -21.28
C GLN A 734 7.40 1.30 -21.75
N GLU A 735 6.59 1.08 -22.79
CA GLU A 735 5.63 2.05 -23.29
C GLU A 735 4.49 2.29 -22.28
N PHE A 736 4.09 1.24 -21.55
CA PHE A 736 3.07 1.34 -20.50
C PHE A 736 3.59 2.06 -19.25
N TYR A 737 4.88 1.90 -18.95
CA TYR A 737 5.48 2.34 -17.68
C TYR A 737 6.72 3.21 -17.88
N PRO A 738 6.60 4.38 -18.54
CA PRO A 738 7.74 5.24 -18.85
C PRO A 738 8.48 5.75 -17.60
N ARG A 739 7.79 5.86 -16.46
CA ARG A 739 8.36 6.28 -15.16
C ARG A 739 9.34 5.26 -14.55
N LEU A 740 9.43 4.05 -15.12
CA LEU A 740 10.44 3.06 -14.72
C LEU A 740 11.84 3.39 -15.27
N GLY A 741 11.97 4.38 -16.16
CA GLY A 741 13.26 4.89 -16.62
C GLY A 741 13.97 4.01 -17.67
N PHE A 742 13.24 3.10 -18.31
CA PHE A 742 13.72 2.28 -19.42
C PHE A 742 13.34 2.93 -20.75
N LYS A 743 14.26 2.94 -21.70
CA LYS A 743 13.97 3.37 -23.08
C LYS A 743 13.04 2.36 -23.75
N PRO A 744 12.26 2.77 -24.78
CA PRO A 744 11.50 1.81 -25.58
C PRO A 744 12.38 0.66 -26.07
N SER A 745 11.89 -0.57 -25.92
CA SER A 745 12.61 -1.81 -26.25
C SER A 745 13.90 -2.07 -25.47
N GLU A 746 14.22 -1.28 -24.44
CA GLU A 746 15.37 -1.54 -23.58
C GLU A 746 15.07 -2.69 -22.61
N ASN A 747 15.84 -3.78 -22.73
CA ASN A 747 15.76 -4.91 -21.82
C ASN A 747 16.21 -4.53 -20.40
N ILE A 748 15.75 -5.30 -19.42
CA ILE A 748 16.20 -5.13 -18.03
C ILE A 748 17.69 -5.52 -17.94
N PRO A 749 18.57 -4.69 -17.34
CA PRO A 749 20.00 -4.96 -17.25
C PRO A 749 20.32 -6.38 -16.79
N LYS A 750 21.33 -7.00 -17.40
CA LYS A 750 21.75 -8.37 -17.09
C LYS A 750 22.25 -8.54 -15.66
N GLU A 751 22.77 -7.46 -15.07
CA GLU A 751 23.24 -7.40 -13.70
C GLU A 751 22.09 -7.30 -12.69
N ASP A 752 20.83 -7.17 -13.13
CA ASP A 752 19.69 -7.10 -12.22
C ASP A 752 19.38 -8.46 -11.58
N CYS A 753 19.12 -8.46 -10.27
CA CYS A 753 18.77 -9.65 -9.50
C CYS A 753 17.48 -10.32 -9.96
N ILE A 754 16.62 -9.63 -10.73
CA ILE A 754 15.39 -10.24 -11.27
C ILE A 754 15.67 -11.54 -12.03
N TRP A 755 16.82 -11.62 -12.71
CA TRP A 755 17.17 -12.74 -13.55
C TRP A 755 17.53 -14.00 -12.75
N ASN A 756 18.16 -13.84 -11.58
CA ASN A 756 18.40 -14.93 -10.64
C ASN A 756 17.07 -15.54 -10.16
N GLY A 757 16.08 -14.69 -9.90
CA GLY A 757 14.74 -15.09 -9.48
C GLY A 757 13.93 -15.77 -10.59
N ILE A 758 14.08 -15.34 -11.85
CA ILE A 758 13.43 -15.98 -13.00
C ILE A 758 14.03 -17.37 -13.26
N ALA A 759 15.35 -17.54 -13.11
CA ALA A 759 16.01 -18.83 -13.25
C ALA A 759 15.66 -19.83 -12.13
N THR A 760 15.33 -19.35 -10.92
CA THR A 760 14.90 -20.19 -9.77
C THR A 760 13.39 -20.41 -9.70
N MET A 761 12.57 -19.48 -10.23
CA MET A 761 11.15 -19.74 -10.47
C MET A 761 11.04 -20.79 -11.55
N ASN A 762 10.11 -21.73 -11.41
CA ASN A 762 9.77 -22.65 -12.50
C ASN A 762 9.18 -21.83 -13.67
N LEU A 763 10.03 -21.27 -14.53
CA LEU A 763 9.68 -20.50 -15.72
C LEU A 763 8.65 -21.26 -16.56
N TYR A 764 8.83 -22.58 -16.68
CA TYR A 764 7.85 -23.46 -17.33
C TYR A 764 6.47 -23.46 -16.63
N ILE A 765 6.36 -23.38 -15.30
CA ILE A 765 5.05 -23.25 -14.61
C ILE A 765 4.36 -21.94 -15.01
N THR A 766 5.13 -20.85 -15.15
CA THR A 766 4.56 -19.58 -15.60
C THR A 766 4.11 -19.65 -17.05
N LEU A 767 4.84 -20.37 -17.90
CA LEU A 767 4.48 -20.58 -19.31
C LEU A 767 3.24 -21.46 -19.47
N LEU A 768 3.06 -22.47 -18.60
CA LEU A 768 1.87 -23.33 -18.57
C LEU A 768 0.56 -22.59 -18.23
N ASP A 769 0.64 -21.38 -17.65
CA ASP A 769 -0.54 -20.55 -17.39
C ASP A 769 -1.15 -19.94 -18.67
N PHE A 770 -0.40 -19.91 -19.78
CA PHE A 770 -0.85 -19.33 -21.05
C PHE A 770 -1.33 -20.42 -22.00
N ARG A 771 -2.46 -20.20 -22.69
CA ARG A 771 -2.91 -21.08 -23.79
C ARG A 771 -2.17 -20.76 -25.09
N MET A 772 -2.07 -21.74 -25.98
CA MET A 772 -1.62 -21.52 -27.36
C MET A 772 -2.67 -20.72 -28.15
N PRO A 773 -2.27 -19.85 -29.11
CA PRO A 773 -0.89 -19.54 -29.53
C PRO A 773 -0.19 -18.48 -28.65
N LYS A 774 -0.88 -17.91 -27.65
CA LYS A 774 -0.31 -16.83 -26.80
C LYS A 774 0.97 -17.24 -26.10
N ALA A 775 1.08 -18.49 -25.64
CA ALA A 775 2.30 -19.01 -25.04
C ALA A 775 3.52 -18.97 -25.99
N SER A 776 3.36 -19.15 -27.31
CA SER A 776 4.48 -19.03 -28.25
C SER A 776 5.03 -17.60 -28.30
N THR A 777 4.15 -16.59 -28.27
CA THR A 777 4.56 -15.18 -28.18
C THR A 777 5.32 -14.89 -26.87
N VAL A 778 4.86 -15.42 -25.75
CA VAL A 778 5.54 -15.28 -24.45
C VAL A 778 6.96 -15.83 -24.50
N ILE A 779 7.12 -17.05 -25.04
CA ILE A 779 8.42 -17.70 -25.20
C ILE A 779 9.33 -16.85 -26.09
N CYS A 780 8.82 -16.36 -27.21
CA CYS A 780 9.59 -15.52 -28.13
C CYS A 780 10.07 -14.21 -27.47
N ASN A 781 9.20 -13.54 -26.71
CA ASN A 781 9.57 -12.32 -25.99
C ASN A 781 10.64 -12.58 -24.93
N TYR A 782 10.52 -13.70 -24.20
CA TYR A 782 11.52 -14.10 -23.22
C TYR A 782 12.89 -14.34 -23.87
N ILE A 783 12.95 -15.11 -24.97
CA ILE A 783 14.19 -15.37 -25.73
C ILE A 783 14.89 -14.04 -26.09
N ARG A 784 14.15 -13.11 -26.69
CA ARG A 784 14.67 -11.79 -27.07
C ARG A 784 15.13 -10.95 -25.87
N SER A 785 14.49 -11.12 -24.71
CA SER A 785 14.91 -10.40 -23.51
C SER A 785 16.22 -10.92 -22.91
N THR A 786 16.62 -12.14 -23.27
CA THR A 786 17.82 -12.83 -22.75
C THR A 786 19.01 -12.87 -23.72
N SER A 787 18.83 -12.46 -24.98
CA SER A 787 19.82 -12.58 -26.07
C SER A 787 21.17 -11.96 -25.74
N ASP A 788 21.17 -10.77 -25.13
CA ASP A 788 22.40 -9.98 -24.94
C ASP A 788 23.15 -10.35 -23.64
N ASN A 789 22.80 -11.49 -23.04
CA ASN A 789 23.29 -11.91 -21.74
C ASN A 789 23.74 -13.37 -21.77
N ALA A 790 25.04 -13.60 -22.02
CA ALA A 790 25.63 -14.94 -22.10
C ALA A 790 25.29 -15.88 -20.91
N ARG A 791 25.06 -15.36 -19.68
CA ARG A 791 24.63 -16.21 -18.54
C ARG A 791 23.16 -16.63 -18.64
N MET A 792 22.31 -15.73 -19.12
CA MET A 792 20.88 -15.98 -19.27
C MET A 792 20.55 -16.66 -20.58
N GLU A 793 21.41 -16.56 -21.59
CA GLU A 793 21.37 -17.33 -22.83
C GLU A 793 21.36 -18.83 -22.51
N TYR A 794 22.29 -19.31 -21.67
CA TYR A 794 22.29 -20.72 -21.20
C TYR A 794 21.01 -21.09 -20.44
N SER A 795 20.53 -20.22 -19.54
CA SER A 795 19.30 -20.48 -18.77
C SER A 795 18.04 -20.49 -19.65
N GLY A 796 18.01 -19.63 -20.68
CA GLY A 796 16.94 -19.58 -21.67
C GLY A 796 16.94 -20.81 -22.55
N LEU A 797 18.11 -21.24 -23.02
CA LEU A 797 18.31 -22.49 -23.76
C LEU A 797 17.89 -23.71 -22.92
N ASP A 798 18.27 -23.76 -21.64
CA ASP A 798 17.85 -24.83 -20.72
C ASP A 798 16.34 -24.87 -20.50
N CYS A 799 15.68 -23.71 -20.39
CA CYS A 799 14.23 -23.66 -20.28
C CYS A 799 13.54 -24.20 -21.54
N ILE A 800 14.03 -23.79 -22.72
CA ILE A 800 13.47 -24.17 -24.02
C ILE A 800 13.72 -25.66 -24.31
N ARG A 801 14.82 -26.20 -23.79
CA ARG A 801 15.15 -27.62 -23.78
C ARG A 801 14.29 -28.45 -22.80
N SER A 802 13.47 -27.86 -21.94
CA SER A 802 12.66 -28.62 -20.99
C SER A 802 11.68 -29.57 -21.69
N LYS A 803 11.80 -30.89 -21.45
CA LYS A 803 10.84 -31.93 -21.92
C LYS A 803 9.38 -31.55 -21.63
N ARG A 804 9.11 -30.99 -20.45
CA ARG A 804 7.75 -30.60 -20.04
C ARG A 804 7.20 -29.42 -20.84
N LEU A 805 8.01 -28.38 -21.06
CA LEU A 805 7.59 -27.22 -21.86
C LEU A 805 7.41 -27.62 -23.32
N PHE A 806 8.34 -28.39 -23.86
CA PHE A 806 8.29 -28.88 -25.22
C PHE A 806 7.04 -29.75 -25.48
N ASN A 807 6.75 -30.71 -24.58
CA ASN A 807 5.51 -31.49 -24.65
C ASN A 807 4.26 -30.60 -24.60
N TYR A 808 4.26 -29.54 -23.78
CA TYR A 808 3.15 -28.60 -23.74
C TYR A 808 2.92 -27.88 -25.09
N ILE A 809 4.00 -27.39 -25.71
CA ILE A 809 3.96 -26.72 -27.02
C ILE A 809 3.39 -27.69 -28.08
N LEU A 810 3.84 -28.94 -28.10
CA LEU A 810 3.38 -29.93 -29.07
C LEU A 810 1.94 -30.39 -28.83
N SER A 811 1.54 -30.62 -27.57
CA SER A 811 0.19 -31.11 -27.26
C SER A 811 -0.90 -30.06 -27.45
N ASN A 812 -0.55 -28.77 -27.46
CA ASN A 812 -1.54 -27.68 -27.49
C ASN A 812 -1.34 -26.68 -28.63
N GLY A 813 -0.20 -26.70 -29.33
CA GLY A 813 0.20 -25.71 -30.34
C GLY A 813 0.21 -26.25 -31.76
N THR A 814 0.54 -25.39 -32.72
CA THR A 814 0.67 -25.76 -34.13
C THR A 814 2.13 -25.87 -34.56
N ILE A 815 2.36 -26.39 -35.77
CA ILE A 815 3.68 -26.35 -36.41
C ILE A 815 4.16 -24.90 -36.58
N GLU A 816 3.26 -23.96 -36.86
CA GLU A 816 3.58 -22.53 -37.01
C GLU A 816 4.13 -21.93 -35.70
N ASP A 817 3.54 -22.30 -34.55
CA ASP A 817 4.03 -21.86 -33.24
C ASP A 817 5.46 -22.36 -32.98
N LEU A 818 5.73 -23.62 -33.33
CA LEU A 818 7.05 -24.22 -33.18
C LEU A 818 8.09 -23.56 -34.10
N VAL A 819 7.73 -23.34 -35.37
CA VAL A 819 8.56 -22.61 -36.35
C VAL A 819 8.84 -21.19 -35.87
N LYS A 820 7.84 -20.49 -35.31
CA LYS A 820 8.01 -19.13 -34.78
C LYS A 820 9.01 -19.06 -33.62
N ILE A 821 8.93 -20.01 -32.68
CA ILE A 821 9.89 -20.13 -31.57
C ILE A 821 11.29 -20.40 -32.12
N GLN A 822 11.39 -21.31 -33.08
CA GLN A 822 12.64 -21.69 -33.73
C GLN A 822 13.30 -20.51 -34.47
N SER A 823 12.54 -19.73 -35.25
CA SER A 823 13.04 -18.53 -35.91
C SER A 823 13.54 -17.51 -34.92
N THR A 824 12.80 -17.28 -33.82
CA THR A 824 13.21 -16.34 -32.77
C THR A 824 14.51 -16.77 -32.09
N LEU A 825 14.70 -18.07 -31.84
CA LEU A 825 15.97 -18.62 -31.32
C LEU A 825 17.13 -18.33 -32.26
N LYS A 826 16.98 -18.57 -33.56
CA LYS A 826 18.04 -18.30 -34.57
C LYS A 826 18.38 -16.81 -34.65
N GLU A 827 17.39 -15.93 -34.56
CA GLU A 827 17.59 -14.48 -34.61
C GLU A 827 18.26 -13.92 -33.35
N SER A 828 18.02 -14.53 -32.20
CA SER A 828 18.38 -13.95 -30.89
C SER A 828 19.68 -14.52 -30.30
N ILE A 829 20.23 -15.58 -30.88
CA ILE A 829 21.38 -16.31 -30.34
C ILE A 829 22.44 -16.40 -31.44
N GLU A 830 23.34 -15.43 -31.47
CA GLU A 830 24.52 -15.42 -32.36
C GLU A 830 25.61 -16.34 -31.77
N ASP A 831 26.33 -17.07 -32.62
CA ASP A 831 27.51 -17.92 -32.28
C ASP A 831 27.28 -19.22 -31.45
N CYS A 832 26.04 -19.56 -31.07
CA CYS A 832 25.73 -20.81 -30.34
C CYS A 832 25.12 -21.90 -31.25
N ASN A 833 25.68 -23.12 -31.21
CA ASN A 833 25.14 -24.26 -31.97
C ASN A 833 23.81 -24.74 -31.38
N LEU A 834 22.67 -24.34 -31.96
CA LEU A 834 21.33 -24.71 -31.49
C LEU A 834 20.96 -26.19 -31.69
N ASN A 835 21.79 -26.99 -32.34
CA ASN A 835 21.50 -28.41 -32.58
C ASN A 835 21.24 -29.19 -31.28
N HIS A 836 21.92 -28.86 -30.18
CA HIS A 836 21.67 -29.52 -28.89
C HIS A 836 20.21 -29.35 -28.41
N VAL A 837 19.57 -28.20 -28.70
CA VAL A 837 18.15 -27.97 -28.39
C VAL A 837 17.27 -28.82 -29.31
N TYR A 838 17.50 -28.75 -30.62
CA TYR A 838 16.67 -29.44 -31.62
C TYR A 838 16.77 -30.96 -31.52
N ILE A 839 17.95 -31.49 -31.20
CA ILE A 839 18.17 -32.91 -30.92
C ILE A 839 17.43 -33.33 -29.65
N SER A 840 17.48 -32.52 -28.58
CA SER A 840 16.72 -32.81 -27.35
C SER A 840 15.22 -32.87 -27.64
N TRP A 841 14.69 -31.91 -28.38
CA TRP A 841 13.30 -31.90 -28.84
C TRP A 841 12.95 -33.17 -29.64
N LEU A 842 13.79 -33.55 -30.59
CA LEU A 842 13.57 -34.74 -31.41
C LEU A 842 13.60 -36.04 -30.58
N ILE A 843 14.49 -36.14 -29.58
CA ILE A 843 14.50 -37.26 -28.62
C ILE A 843 13.19 -37.32 -27.82
N TYR A 844 12.69 -36.19 -27.31
CA TYR A 844 11.44 -36.15 -26.55
C TYR A 844 10.23 -36.54 -27.39
N MET A 845 10.22 -36.17 -28.68
CA MET A 845 9.19 -36.59 -29.61
C MET A 845 9.15 -38.10 -29.82
N CYS A 846 10.30 -38.75 -29.80
CA CYS A 846 10.40 -40.18 -30.09
C CYS A 846 10.36 -41.08 -28.83
N SER A 847 10.35 -40.50 -27.62
CA SER A 847 10.37 -41.20 -26.33
C SER A 847 9.14 -40.89 -25.45
N GLY A 848 8.07 -40.38 -26.05
CA GLY A 848 6.90 -39.87 -25.32
C GLY A 848 5.63 -40.71 -25.53
N ASP A 849 4.79 -40.80 -24.48
CA ASP A 849 3.43 -41.38 -24.50
C ASP A 849 2.41 -40.61 -25.38
N CYS A 850 2.83 -39.51 -25.98
CA CYS A 850 1.99 -38.63 -26.80
C CYS A 850 2.22 -38.97 -28.27
N GLY A 851 1.28 -39.64 -28.93
CA GLY A 851 1.40 -40.00 -30.35
C GLY A 851 1.44 -38.78 -31.26
N PHE A 852 2.65 -38.25 -31.52
CA PHE A 852 2.87 -37.07 -32.35
C PHE A 852 2.77 -37.37 -33.85
N THR A 853 2.40 -36.37 -34.66
CA THR A 853 2.27 -36.56 -36.11
C THR A 853 3.63 -36.60 -36.80
N THR A 854 3.67 -37.33 -37.92
CA THR A 854 4.81 -37.44 -38.84
C THR A 854 5.34 -36.06 -39.28
N GLU A 855 4.45 -35.06 -39.38
CA GLU A 855 4.79 -33.70 -39.80
C GLU A 855 5.61 -32.93 -38.75
N PHE A 856 5.28 -33.05 -37.45
CA PHE A 856 6.08 -32.43 -36.40
C PHE A 856 7.49 -33.04 -36.34
N ILE A 857 7.61 -34.36 -36.49
CA ILE A 857 8.90 -35.07 -36.46
C ILE A 857 9.78 -34.56 -37.61
N LYS A 858 9.22 -34.47 -38.81
CA LYS A 858 9.91 -33.93 -39.98
C LYS A 858 10.34 -32.48 -39.76
N THR A 859 9.44 -31.64 -39.24
CA THR A 859 9.72 -30.22 -38.99
C THR A 859 10.90 -30.03 -38.03
N VAL A 860 10.91 -30.73 -36.89
CA VAL A 860 12.01 -30.64 -35.91
C VAL A 860 13.32 -31.16 -36.49
N TYR A 861 13.28 -32.26 -37.25
CA TYR A 861 14.46 -32.79 -37.94
C TYR A 861 15.05 -31.77 -38.94
N ASP A 862 14.20 -31.03 -39.66
CA ASP A 862 14.61 -30.02 -40.63
C ASP A 862 15.31 -28.82 -39.96
N PHE A 863 15.08 -28.55 -38.67
CA PHE A 863 15.76 -27.48 -37.94
C PHE A 863 17.25 -27.74 -37.66
N ILE A 864 17.68 -29.01 -37.67
CA ILE A 864 19.06 -29.40 -37.36
C ILE A 864 20.00 -29.00 -38.51
N VAL A 865 21.00 -28.16 -38.23
CA VAL A 865 21.95 -27.60 -39.22
C VAL A 865 23.27 -28.36 -39.17
N PHE A 866 23.73 -28.93 -40.28
CA PHE A 866 24.79 -29.94 -40.28
C PHE A 866 26.23 -29.41 -40.46
N ASP A 867 26.39 -28.13 -40.78
CA ASP A 867 27.72 -27.51 -40.98
C ASP A 867 28.56 -27.37 -39.68
N SER A 868 28.05 -27.86 -38.54
CA SER A 868 28.73 -27.99 -37.24
C SER A 868 28.19 -29.21 -36.47
N PRO A 869 28.82 -30.40 -36.59
CA PRO A 869 28.32 -31.62 -35.96
C PRO A 869 28.30 -31.49 -34.42
N PRO A 870 27.27 -32.00 -33.73
CA PRO A 870 27.13 -31.91 -32.28
C PRO A 870 28.26 -32.67 -31.56
N ASP A 871 28.80 -32.15 -30.45
CA ASP A 871 29.76 -32.88 -29.63
C ASP A 871 29.03 -34.05 -28.94
N ILE A 872 29.63 -35.24 -28.92
CA ILE A 872 29.15 -36.39 -28.14
C ILE A 872 28.92 -36.03 -26.66
N ASN A 873 29.65 -35.06 -26.11
CA ASN A 873 29.42 -34.56 -24.75
C ASN A 873 28.11 -33.76 -24.59
N ASP A 874 27.58 -33.16 -25.67
CA ASP A 874 26.29 -32.46 -25.62
C ASP A 874 25.15 -33.44 -25.32
N PHE A 875 25.27 -34.69 -25.79
CA PHE A 875 24.30 -35.76 -25.52
C PHE A 875 24.26 -36.21 -24.06
N LYS A 876 25.37 -36.08 -23.30
CA LYS A 876 25.43 -36.44 -21.87
C LYS A 876 24.57 -35.52 -21.01
N ASN A 877 24.33 -34.29 -21.47
CA ASN A 877 23.57 -33.29 -20.72
C ASN A 877 22.05 -33.33 -21.01
N ILE A 878 21.57 -34.15 -21.96
CA ILE A 878 20.17 -34.13 -22.48
C ILE A 878 19.12 -34.67 -21.49
N GLY A 879 19.53 -35.36 -20.42
CA GLY A 879 18.64 -35.76 -19.33
C GLY A 879 17.56 -36.79 -19.70
N GLY A 880 17.78 -37.59 -20.75
CA GLY A 880 16.93 -38.71 -21.16
C GLY A 880 17.35 -40.04 -20.53
N THR A 881 16.42 -41.00 -20.44
CA THR A 881 16.74 -42.37 -20.01
C THR A 881 17.37 -43.18 -21.15
N MET A 882 18.06 -44.27 -20.83
CA MET A 882 18.61 -45.17 -21.84
C MET A 882 17.53 -45.76 -22.77
N ASP A 883 16.31 -45.94 -22.25
CA ASP A 883 15.19 -46.43 -23.04
C ASP A 883 14.66 -45.36 -24.00
N ASP A 884 14.69 -44.08 -23.61
CA ASP A 884 14.37 -42.94 -24.49
C ASP A 884 15.26 -42.93 -25.73
N PHE A 885 16.56 -43.21 -25.57
CA PHE A 885 17.52 -43.26 -26.68
C PHE A 885 17.29 -44.46 -27.62
N LYS A 886 16.93 -45.63 -27.08
CA LYS A 886 16.63 -46.81 -27.89
C LYS A 886 15.37 -46.61 -28.71
N GLU A 887 14.33 -46.07 -28.10
CA GLU A 887 13.05 -45.78 -28.75
C GLU A 887 13.26 -44.73 -29.86
N TYR A 888 14.06 -43.71 -29.58
CA TYR A 888 14.46 -42.72 -30.57
C TYR A 888 15.17 -43.32 -31.79
N ILE A 889 16.17 -44.18 -31.59
CA ILE A 889 16.86 -44.87 -32.69
C ILE A 889 15.89 -45.76 -33.49
N SER A 890 14.92 -46.38 -32.82
CA SER A 890 13.87 -47.19 -33.47
C SER A 890 12.99 -46.34 -34.39
N VAL A 891 12.50 -45.20 -33.90
CA VAL A 891 11.64 -44.28 -34.67
C VAL A 891 12.39 -43.69 -35.86
N LEU A 892 13.67 -43.30 -35.72
CA LEU A 892 14.47 -42.81 -36.83
C LEU A 892 14.60 -43.86 -37.95
N LYS A 893 14.84 -45.13 -37.58
CA LYS A 893 14.94 -46.24 -38.54
C LYS A 893 13.60 -46.50 -39.23
N GLU A 894 12.50 -46.47 -38.49
CA GLU A 894 11.15 -46.65 -39.05
C GLU A 894 10.77 -45.53 -40.02
N LYS A 895 11.11 -44.28 -39.69
CA LYS A 895 10.76 -43.09 -40.48
C LYS A 895 11.83 -42.66 -41.48
N LYS A 896 12.80 -43.51 -41.82
CA LYS A 896 13.91 -43.16 -42.73
C LYS A 896 13.43 -42.51 -44.05
N ALA A 897 12.41 -43.09 -44.70
CA ALA A 897 11.87 -42.59 -45.96
C ALA A 897 11.18 -41.21 -45.86
N LEU A 898 10.82 -40.77 -44.66
CA LEU A 898 10.30 -39.43 -44.39
C LEU A 898 11.42 -38.41 -44.20
N LEU A 899 12.49 -38.81 -43.51
CA LEU A 899 13.56 -37.95 -43.01
C LEU A 899 14.70 -37.76 -44.01
N CYS A 900 14.89 -38.70 -44.94
CA CYS A 900 15.85 -38.56 -46.02
C CYS A 900 15.27 -39.00 -47.37
N SER A 901 15.69 -38.29 -48.43
CA SER A 901 15.38 -38.67 -49.81
C SER A 901 16.56 -39.43 -50.41
N GLU A 902 16.26 -40.50 -51.15
CA GLU A 902 17.28 -41.26 -51.89
C GLU A 902 17.95 -40.42 -53.00
N ASP A 903 17.29 -39.35 -53.43
CA ASP A 903 17.75 -38.43 -54.47
C ASP A 903 18.58 -37.24 -53.93
N ASP A 904 18.73 -37.11 -52.61
CA ASP A 904 19.53 -36.05 -51.95
C ASP A 904 20.64 -36.66 -51.08
N ILE A 905 21.85 -36.68 -51.65
CA ILE A 905 23.06 -37.21 -51.00
C ILE A 905 23.33 -36.52 -49.64
N LYS A 906 23.08 -35.20 -49.53
CA LYS A 906 23.30 -34.45 -48.28
C LYS A 906 22.29 -34.87 -47.21
N SER A 907 21.06 -35.17 -47.61
CA SER A 907 20.01 -35.65 -46.72
C SER A 907 20.33 -37.04 -46.15
N ILE A 908 20.85 -37.94 -46.98
CA ILE A 908 21.32 -39.27 -46.56
C ILE A 908 22.52 -39.17 -45.61
N GLU A 909 23.47 -38.28 -45.90
CA GLU A 909 24.64 -38.05 -45.07
C GLU A 909 24.26 -37.53 -43.67
N LYS A 910 23.37 -36.52 -43.60
CA LYS A 910 22.79 -36.01 -42.34
C LYS A 910 22.15 -37.12 -41.52
N TYR A 911 21.32 -37.96 -42.15
CA TYR A 911 20.63 -39.07 -41.48
C TYR A 911 21.62 -40.10 -40.90
N ASN A 912 22.59 -40.54 -41.70
CA ASN A 912 23.55 -41.57 -41.29
C ASN A 912 24.43 -41.11 -40.13
N ILE A 913 24.83 -39.84 -40.12
CA ILE A 913 25.71 -39.30 -39.07
C ILE A 913 24.95 -39.14 -37.75
N LEU A 914 23.72 -38.60 -37.78
CA LEU A 914 22.84 -38.54 -36.60
C LEU A 914 22.66 -39.92 -35.96
N VAL A 915 22.31 -40.94 -36.76
CA VAL A 915 22.14 -42.32 -36.26
C VAL A 915 23.45 -42.88 -35.69
N SER A 916 24.59 -42.60 -36.32
CA SER A 916 25.91 -43.07 -35.87
C SER A 916 26.35 -42.44 -34.53
N ASP A 917 26.19 -41.13 -34.38
CA ASP A 917 26.62 -40.42 -33.17
C ASP A 917 25.71 -40.70 -31.98
N LEU A 918 24.41 -40.94 -32.21
CA LEU A 918 23.47 -41.41 -31.18
C LEU A 918 23.80 -42.83 -30.69
N VAL A 919 24.17 -43.72 -31.60
CA VAL A 919 24.63 -45.07 -31.25
C VAL A 919 25.90 -44.99 -30.39
N LYS A 920 26.86 -44.11 -30.70
CA LYS A 920 28.05 -43.90 -29.86
C LYS A 920 27.71 -43.29 -28.49
N GLY A 921 26.77 -42.34 -28.43
CA GLY A 921 26.28 -41.73 -27.19
C GLY A 921 25.68 -42.76 -26.23
N SER A 922 24.81 -43.64 -26.73
CA SER A 922 24.20 -44.72 -25.94
C SER A 922 25.22 -45.72 -25.39
N ILE A 923 26.32 -45.99 -26.10
CA ILE A 923 27.38 -46.91 -25.67
C ILE A 923 28.27 -46.30 -24.57
N ASN A 924 28.48 -44.98 -24.56
CA ASN A 924 29.33 -44.32 -23.55
C ASN A 924 28.65 -44.17 -22.18
N ASP A 925 27.33 -43.99 -22.10
CA ASP A 925 26.61 -43.90 -20.81
C ASP A 925 26.60 -45.24 -20.04
N MET A 926 26.73 -46.37 -20.75
CA MET A 926 26.95 -47.70 -20.17
C MET A 926 28.23 -47.81 -19.32
N THR A 927 29.24 -46.94 -19.55
CA THR A 927 30.50 -46.99 -18.80
C THR A 927 30.49 -46.21 -17.48
N PHE A 928 29.53 -45.30 -17.26
CA PHE A 928 29.48 -44.45 -16.05
C PHE A 928 28.43 -44.86 -15.01
N THR A 929 27.39 -45.61 -15.38
CA THR A 929 26.48 -46.27 -14.42
C THR A 929 27.17 -47.38 -13.60
N ILE A 930 28.41 -47.72 -13.95
CA ILE A 930 29.29 -48.63 -13.21
C ILE A 930 30.37 -47.80 -12.48
N ASN A 931 29.97 -47.00 -11.48
CA ASN A 931 30.94 -46.37 -10.55
C ASN A 931 30.67 -46.87 -9.11
N PRO A 932 31.56 -47.68 -8.51
CA PRO A 932 31.36 -48.26 -7.19
C PRO A 932 31.75 -47.25 -6.09
N ARG A 933 30.93 -46.22 -5.86
CA ARG A 933 31.06 -45.32 -4.70
C ARG A 933 29.73 -45.12 -3.95
N PHE A 934 28.99 -46.20 -3.72
CA PHE A 934 27.94 -46.26 -2.69
C PHE A 934 27.92 -47.66 -2.06
N LYS A 935 28.96 -47.96 -1.26
CA LYS A 935 28.96 -49.02 -0.25
C LYS A 935 29.78 -48.55 0.95
N ARG A 936 29.22 -47.65 1.75
CA ARG A 936 29.60 -47.43 3.15
C ARG A 936 28.59 -46.48 3.80
N ASN A 937 27.59 -47.07 4.44
CA ASN A 937 27.20 -46.79 5.83
C ASN A 937 25.87 -47.48 6.15
N GLU A 938 25.94 -48.80 6.32
CA GLU A 938 25.10 -49.52 7.26
C GLU A 938 26.07 -50.26 8.20
N ARG A 939 26.19 -49.72 9.43
CA ARG A 939 26.74 -50.27 10.68
C ARG A 939 27.32 -49.13 11.51
N THR A 940 26.46 -48.36 12.20
CA THR A 940 26.23 -48.31 13.66
C THR A 940 25.26 -47.17 13.94
#